data_AF-A0A9Q1DMI4-F1
#
_entry.id   AF-A0A9Q1DMI4-F1
#
_cell.length_a   1.000
_cell.length_b   1.000
_cell.length_c   1.000
_cell.angle_alpha   90.00
_cell.angle_beta   90.00
_cell.angle_gamma   90.00
#
_symmetry.space_group_name_H-M   'P 1'
#
loop_
_entity.id
_entity.type
_entity.pdbx_description
1 polymer ?
#
loop_
_entity_poly.entity_id
_entity_poly.type
_entity_poly.pdbx_seq_one_letter_code
_entity_poly.pdbx_strand_id
1 'polypeptide(L)'
;MDILKSLGHPEEILNLFRFKMGGCRSVMPKLDYESMSESLRTCYVYLNQTSRSFAAVIQALDGQLRHAVCIFYLVLRALDTVEDDMSIPLQKKVPLLHNFHNFLHDPEWNFTESQEKDRQVLEDFPTISTEFRNLGQEYQEVISDICHRMGVGMAEFLEKKVGSMKEWDKYCHYVAGLVGIGLSRLFSASQLEDPEVGQDHELANSMGLFLQKTNIIRDYLEDQRDGRAFWPKEAWNQFANHLEDFAKPQHLDSALACLNLLVTDALHHVPDVISYLTRLRNQSVFNFCAIPQVMAIATLSACYNNPQVFQGVVKIRKGQAVTLMMQATNIGAVRTIISQYSQEILQKVSLTDPSRDKTLLILHLIREKTQSQDMLLSRAHHLSPIYLSAAMLLAALSWQYLSATTGQAAEGNRWSTRQSQSICLRMCRFALLCMLSALSVSWARPRLSPLSHEMVNYINKINTTWTAGHNFHDVDYSYVKRLCGTLLKGPTLPVMVQYAGDVNLPDNFDPREQWPNCPTIKEVRDQGSCGSCWAFGAAEAISDRLCIHSSGKVSVEISAEDLLTCCSDCGMGCNGGYPAAAWEYWTSQGLVSGGLYDSHIGCRPYSIAPCEHHVNGTRPPCTGEGGDTPKCVPQCEDGYTPSYKQDKHYGKRSYRVPSEQRQIMAELYKNGPAEAAFTVYDDFLLYKTGVYQHVTGSPLGGHAIKILGWGEENGTPYWLATNSWNTDWGDNGFFKILRGEDHCGIESEIVAGIPKN
;
A
#
# COMPACT_ATOMS: atom_id res chain seq x y z
N MET A 1 -28.27 -6.46 4.30
CA MET A 1 -27.62 -7.07 5.47
C MET A 1 -26.18 -6.59 5.68
N ASP A 2 -25.31 -6.57 4.66
CA ASP A 2 -23.88 -6.20 4.84
C ASP A 2 -23.64 -4.73 5.31
N ILE A 3 -24.46 -3.78 4.83
CA ILE A 3 -24.41 -2.38 5.28
C ILE A 3 -24.83 -2.26 6.76
N LEU A 4 -25.84 -3.02 7.18
CA LEU A 4 -26.32 -3.06 8.57
C LEU A 4 -25.25 -3.60 9.53
N LYS A 5 -24.49 -4.62 9.10
CA LYS A 5 -23.36 -5.19 9.88
C LYS A 5 -22.14 -4.26 9.96
N SER A 6 -22.09 -3.21 9.14
CA SER A 6 -20.99 -2.24 9.09
C SER A 6 -21.38 -0.87 9.68
N LEU A 7 -22.58 -0.73 10.27
CA LEU A 7 -23.09 0.53 10.84
C LEU A 7 -22.20 1.12 11.95
N GLY A 8 -21.41 0.29 12.64
CA GLY A 8 -20.41 0.73 13.62
C GLY A 8 -19.05 1.12 13.02
N HIS A 9 -18.87 1.00 11.70
CA HIS A 9 -17.62 1.22 10.98
C HIS A 9 -17.85 2.10 9.72
N PRO A 10 -17.94 3.43 9.89
CA PRO A 10 -18.31 4.35 8.80
C PRO A 10 -17.37 4.30 7.59
N GLU A 11 -16.08 4.08 7.82
CA GLU A 11 -15.08 3.95 6.74
C GLU A 11 -15.29 2.68 5.91
N GLU A 12 -15.69 1.57 6.56
CA GLU A 12 -16.07 0.32 5.88
C GLU A 12 -17.30 0.52 4.99
N ILE A 13 -18.25 1.36 5.41
CA ILE A 13 -19.43 1.71 4.60
C ILE A 13 -19.00 2.52 3.37
N LEU A 14 -18.16 3.55 3.55
CA LEU A 14 -17.66 4.35 2.43
C LEU A 14 -16.89 3.50 1.41
N ASN A 15 -16.06 2.58 1.88
CA ASN A 15 -15.30 1.66 1.02
C ASN A 15 -16.22 0.63 0.35
N LEU A 16 -17.26 0.13 1.03
CA LEU A 16 -18.31 -0.70 0.41
C LEU A 16 -19.07 0.06 -0.69
N PHE A 17 -19.36 1.34 -0.47
CA PHE A 17 -19.97 2.20 -1.48
C PHE A 17 -19.02 2.45 -2.67
N ARG A 18 -17.75 2.79 -2.42
CA ARG A 18 -16.73 2.94 -3.47
C ARG A 18 -16.55 1.65 -4.28
N PHE A 19 -16.52 0.50 -3.61
CA PHE A 19 -16.47 -0.81 -4.24
C PHE A 19 -17.66 -1.05 -5.17
N LYS A 20 -18.89 -0.76 -4.70
CA LYS A 20 -20.10 -0.86 -5.54
C LYS A 20 -20.17 0.14 -6.69
N MET A 21 -19.58 1.33 -6.53
CA MET A 21 -19.57 2.41 -7.53
C MET A 21 -18.43 2.26 -8.57
N GLY A 22 -17.66 1.16 -8.53
CA GLY A 22 -16.62 0.88 -9.53
C GLY A 22 -15.24 1.42 -9.18
N GLY A 23 -15.00 1.86 -7.94
CA GLY A 23 -13.69 2.33 -7.46
C GLY A 23 -12.58 1.26 -7.45
N CYS A 24 -12.92 0.00 -7.74
CA CYS A 24 -11.96 -1.09 -7.91
C CYS A 24 -11.44 -1.22 -9.36
N ARG A 25 -11.91 -0.42 -10.33
CA ARG A 25 -11.47 -0.54 -11.74
C ARG A 25 -9.97 -0.32 -11.95
N SER A 26 -9.29 0.38 -11.04
CA SER A 26 -7.82 0.54 -11.04
C SER A 26 -7.07 -0.68 -10.48
N VAL A 27 -7.75 -1.58 -9.75
CA VAL A 27 -7.17 -2.78 -9.10
C VAL A 27 -7.67 -4.07 -9.77
N MET A 28 -8.86 -4.03 -10.40
CA MET A 28 -9.53 -5.16 -11.04
C MET A 28 -10.13 -4.69 -12.39
N PRO A 29 -9.41 -4.87 -13.51
CA PRO A 29 -9.93 -4.56 -14.83
C PRO A 29 -11.11 -5.49 -15.20
N LYS A 30 -12.03 -5.00 -16.04
CA LYS A 30 -13.12 -5.84 -16.57
C LYS A 30 -12.56 -6.85 -17.58
N LEU A 31 -12.99 -8.11 -17.44
CA LEU A 31 -12.74 -9.14 -18.44
C LEU A 31 -13.59 -8.92 -19.68
N ASP A 32 -12.93 -8.97 -20.83
CA ASP A 32 -13.59 -9.08 -22.12
C ASP A 32 -13.97 -10.55 -22.35
N TYR A 33 -15.21 -10.89 -22.01
CA TYR A 33 -15.75 -12.23 -22.21
C TYR A 33 -16.01 -12.55 -23.68
N GLU A 34 -16.14 -11.55 -24.56
CA GLU A 34 -16.55 -11.76 -25.95
C GLU A 34 -15.45 -12.38 -26.81
N SER A 35 -14.18 -12.18 -26.45
CA SER A 35 -13.01 -12.74 -27.12
C SER A 35 -12.65 -14.18 -26.69
N MET A 36 -13.33 -14.75 -25.67
CA MET A 36 -13.00 -16.08 -25.11
C MET A 36 -13.78 -17.22 -25.78
N SER A 37 -13.21 -18.43 -25.78
CA SER A 37 -13.93 -19.68 -26.12
C SER A 37 -15.09 -19.92 -25.15
N GLU A 38 -16.09 -20.69 -25.59
CA GLU A 38 -17.24 -21.05 -24.75
C GLU A 38 -16.81 -21.81 -23.49
N SER A 39 -15.91 -22.79 -23.65
CA SER A 39 -15.33 -23.58 -22.56
C SER A 39 -14.57 -22.72 -21.53
N LEU A 40 -13.79 -21.73 -21.98
CA LEU A 40 -13.07 -20.82 -21.07
C LEU A 40 -14.02 -19.89 -20.32
N ARG A 41 -15.10 -19.41 -20.97
CA ARG A 41 -16.15 -18.63 -20.28
C ARG A 41 -16.81 -19.47 -19.19
N THR A 42 -17.13 -20.73 -19.49
CA THR A 42 -17.69 -21.68 -18.52
C THR A 42 -16.73 -21.90 -17.35
N CYS A 43 -15.43 -22.02 -17.59
CA CYS A 43 -14.43 -22.07 -16.52
C CYS A 43 -14.48 -20.82 -15.61
N TYR A 44 -14.59 -19.61 -16.17
CA TYR A 44 -14.76 -18.40 -15.34
C TYR A 44 -16.10 -18.36 -14.59
N VAL A 45 -17.17 -18.97 -15.13
CA VAL A 45 -18.43 -19.14 -14.39
C VAL A 45 -18.20 -20.04 -13.17
N TYR A 46 -17.57 -21.21 -13.36
CA TYR A 46 -17.21 -22.11 -12.27
C TYR A 46 -16.30 -21.45 -11.24
N LEU A 47 -15.33 -20.64 -11.70
CA LEU A 47 -14.46 -19.88 -10.80
C LEU A 47 -15.28 -18.93 -9.92
N ASN A 48 -16.23 -18.18 -10.50
CA ASN A 48 -17.07 -17.26 -9.73
C ASN A 48 -18.01 -17.99 -8.75
N GLN A 49 -18.49 -19.17 -9.11
CA GLN A 49 -19.36 -19.99 -8.26
C GLN A 49 -18.60 -20.58 -7.06
N THR A 50 -17.37 -21.06 -7.28
CA THR A 50 -16.57 -21.78 -6.27
C THR A 50 -15.66 -20.85 -5.45
N SER A 51 -15.19 -19.73 -6.02
CA SER A 51 -14.06 -18.96 -5.48
C SER A 51 -14.44 -17.64 -4.77
N ARG A 52 -15.73 -17.35 -4.51
CA ARG A 52 -16.23 -16.14 -3.81
C ARG A 52 -15.41 -14.87 -4.10
N SER A 53 -14.71 -14.32 -3.11
CA SER A 53 -13.92 -13.08 -3.24
C SER A 53 -12.57 -13.27 -3.95
N PHE A 54 -12.11 -14.51 -4.10
CA PHE A 54 -10.82 -14.84 -4.71
C PHE A 54 -10.93 -14.92 -6.24
N ALA A 55 -12.12 -15.21 -6.77
CA ALA A 55 -12.43 -15.12 -8.20
C ALA A 55 -12.06 -13.76 -8.79
N ALA A 56 -12.45 -12.70 -8.09
CA ALA A 56 -12.16 -11.31 -8.41
C ALA A 56 -10.65 -11.02 -8.54
N VAL A 57 -9.85 -11.61 -7.65
CA VAL A 57 -8.41 -11.39 -7.58
C VAL A 57 -7.69 -12.18 -8.69
N ILE A 58 -8.12 -13.41 -8.98
CA ILE A 58 -7.63 -14.20 -10.13
C ILE A 58 -7.90 -13.46 -11.43
N GLN A 59 -9.13 -12.94 -11.60
CA GLN A 59 -9.57 -12.23 -12.79
C GLN A 59 -8.80 -10.92 -13.07
N ALA A 60 -8.05 -10.40 -12.08
CA ALA A 60 -7.24 -9.20 -12.23
C ALA A 60 -5.81 -9.46 -12.71
N LEU A 61 -5.36 -10.72 -12.76
CA LEU A 61 -4.01 -11.08 -13.21
C LEU A 61 -3.76 -10.69 -14.66
N ASP A 62 -2.53 -10.35 -15.02
CA ASP A 62 -2.17 -9.92 -16.36
C ASP A 62 -2.07 -11.08 -17.37
N GLY A 63 -2.45 -10.81 -18.62
CA GLY A 63 -2.18 -11.67 -19.78
C GLY A 63 -2.65 -13.13 -19.66
N GLN A 64 -1.85 -14.04 -20.21
CA GLN A 64 -2.13 -15.49 -20.24
C GLN A 64 -2.05 -16.14 -18.86
N LEU A 65 -1.32 -15.53 -17.91
CA LEU A 65 -1.20 -16.02 -16.54
C LEU A 65 -2.58 -16.14 -15.87
N ARG A 66 -3.50 -15.21 -16.17
CA ARG A 66 -4.87 -15.23 -15.65
C ARG A 66 -5.60 -16.55 -15.97
N HIS A 67 -5.49 -17.01 -17.21
CA HIS A 67 -6.13 -18.24 -17.66
C HIS A 67 -5.47 -19.46 -17.01
N ALA A 68 -4.13 -19.49 -16.97
CA ALA A 68 -3.39 -20.56 -16.30
C ALA A 68 -3.78 -20.69 -14.82
N VAL A 69 -3.86 -19.58 -14.09
CA VAL A 69 -4.26 -19.58 -12.67
C VAL A 69 -5.73 -19.94 -12.47
N CYS A 70 -6.63 -19.50 -13.37
CA CYS A 70 -8.04 -19.91 -13.35
C CYS A 70 -8.18 -21.43 -13.47
N ILE A 71 -7.55 -22.04 -14.47
CA ILE A 71 -7.59 -23.48 -14.69
C ILE A 71 -6.89 -24.23 -13.55
N PHE A 72 -5.74 -23.75 -13.09
CA PHE A 72 -5.06 -24.33 -11.94
C PHE A 72 -5.97 -24.38 -10.71
N TYR A 73 -6.67 -23.28 -10.41
CA TYR A 73 -7.63 -23.22 -9.32
C TYR A 73 -8.76 -24.25 -9.48
N LEU A 74 -9.35 -24.37 -10.67
CA LEU A 74 -10.47 -25.29 -10.91
C LEU A 74 -10.05 -26.75 -10.86
N VAL A 75 -8.88 -27.09 -11.38
CA VAL A 75 -8.29 -28.43 -11.26
C VAL A 75 -8.12 -28.82 -9.80
N LEU A 76 -7.55 -27.91 -9.00
CA LEU A 76 -7.36 -28.16 -7.57
C LEU A 76 -8.68 -28.19 -6.80
N ARG A 77 -9.68 -27.36 -7.17
CA ARG A 77 -11.03 -27.41 -6.59
C ARG A 77 -11.70 -28.75 -6.87
N ALA A 78 -11.54 -29.30 -8.07
CA ALA A 78 -12.07 -30.62 -8.40
C ALA A 78 -11.38 -31.73 -7.59
N LEU A 79 -10.06 -31.68 -7.45
CA LEU A 79 -9.29 -32.59 -6.60
C LEU A 79 -9.74 -32.53 -5.13
N ASP A 80 -9.85 -31.32 -4.57
CA ASP A 80 -10.34 -31.02 -3.21
C ASP A 80 -11.76 -31.57 -2.99
N THR A 81 -12.63 -31.43 -4.00
CA THR A 81 -14.01 -31.98 -3.97
C THR A 81 -14.01 -33.51 -3.85
N VAL A 82 -13.04 -34.21 -4.45
CA VAL A 82 -12.89 -35.67 -4.28
C VAL A 82 -12.38 -36.02 -2.87
N GLU A 83 -11.45 -35.22 -2.33
CA GLU A 83 -10.91 -35.42 -0.98
C GLU A 83 -12.00 -35.24 0.09
N ASP A 84 -12.73 -34.13 0.04
CA ASP A 84 -13.73 -33.72 1.02
C ASP A 84 -14.98 -34.60 1.06
N ASP A 85 -15.31 -35.28 -0.05
CA ASP A 85 -16.55 -36.03 -0.16
C ASP A 85 -16.53 -37.32 0.68
N MET A 86 -17.11 -37.26 1.87
CA MET A 86 -17.18 -38.38 2.81
C MET A 86 -18.09 -39.53 2.34
N SER A 87 -18.86 -39.35 1.26
CA SER A 87 -19.69 -40.41 0.66
C SER A 87 -18.91 -41.37 -0.24
N ILE A 88 -17.72 -40.97 -0.72
CA ILE A 88 -16.87 -41.79 -1.58
C ILE A 88 -16.05 -42.78 -0.72
N PRO A 89 -16.19 -44.10 -0.90
CA PRO A 89 -15.41 -45.09 -0.16
C PRO A 89 -13.90 -44.95 -0.41
N LEU A 90 -13.07 -45.19 0.62
CA LEU A 90 -11.61 -45.05 0.53
C LEU A 90 -10.99 -45.88 -0.61
N GLN A 91 -11.51 -47.09 -0.87
CA GLN A 91 -11.03 -47.97 -1.94
C GLN A 91 -11.17 -47.34 -3.34
N LYS A 92 -12.10 -46.39 -3.49
CA LYS A 92 -12.33 -45.63 -4.71
C LYS A 92 -11.64 -44.26 -4.67
N LYS A 93 -11.67 -43.58 -3.51
CA LYS A 93 -11.08 -42.26 -3.31
C LYS A 93 -9.56 -42.25 -3.51
N VAL A 94 -8.84 -43.21 -2.92
CA VAL A 94 -7.36 -43.26 -3.00
C VAL A 94 -6.85 -43.38 -4.44
N PRO A 95 -7.36 -44.31 -5.28
CA PRO A 95 -6.99 -44.34 -6.71
C PRO A 95 -7.37 -43.08 -7.48
N LEU A 96 -8.53 -42.47 -7.18
CA LEU A 96 -8.95 -41.23 -7.82
C LEU A 96 -7.95 -40.10 -7.55
N LEU A 97 -7.54 -39.90 -6.29
CA LEU A 97 -6.59 -38.86 -5.92
C LEU A 97 -5.20 -39.09 -6.55
N HIS A 98 -4.67 -40.32 -6.49
CA HIS A 98 -3.35 -40.63 -7.08
C HIS A 98 -3.30 -40.39 -8.59
N ASN A 99 -4.38 -40.72 -9.29
CA ASN A 99 -4.44 -40.67 -10.75
C ASN A 99 -5.09 -39.39 -11.29
N PHE A 100 -5.51 -38.45 -10.43
CA PHE A 100 -6.28 -37.28 -10.87
C PHE A 100 -5.56 -36.47 -11.95
N HIS A 101 -4.24 -36.31 -11.82
CA HIS A 101 -3.39 -35.64 -12.80
C HIS A 101 -3.45 -36.28 -14.20
N ASN A 102 -3.68 -37.59 -14.31
CA ASN A 102 -3.83 -38.27 -15.60
C ASN A 102 -5.14 -37.87 -16.30
N PHE A 103 -6.20 -37.59 -15.52
CA PHE A 103 -7.50 -37.19 -16.07
C PHE A 103 -7.47 -35.81 -16.72
N LEU A 104 -6.45 -34.99 -16.44
CA LEU A 104 -6.23 -33.73 -17.15
C LEU A 104 -6.01 -33.94 -18.66
N HIS A 105 -5.47 -35.10 -19.03
CA HIS A 105 -5.20 -35.48 -20.41
C HIS A 105 -6.32 -36.30 -21.04
N ASP A 106 -7.33 -36.71 -20.25
CA ASP A 106 -8.50 -37.44 -20.74
C ASP A 106 -9.62 -36.44 -21.11
N PRO A 107 -10.02 -36.34 -22.39
CA PRO A 107 -11.07 -35.41 -22.80
C PRO A 107 -12.46 -35.79 -22.32
N GLU A 108 -12.70 -37.06 -21.96
CA GLU A 108 -14.05 -37.56 -21.63
C GLU A 108 -14.24 -37.79 -20.12
N TRP A 109 -13.17 -37.74 -19.34
CA TRP A 109 -13.24 -38.03 -17.91
C TRP A 109 -14.12 -37.02 -17.16
N ASN A 110 -15.08 -37.56 -16.42
CA ASN A 110 -15.95 -36.83 -15.51
C ASN A 110 -16.28 -37.72 -14.31
N PHE A 111 -16.82 -37.12 -13.25
CA PHE A 111 -17.22 -37.85 -12.04
C PHE A 111 -18.55 -37.32 -11.48
N THR A 112 -19.61 -38.13 -11.59
CA THR A 112 -21.00 -37.75 -11.28
C THR A 112 -21.52 -38.29 -9.95
N GLU A 113 -20.71 -39.04 -9.21
CA GLU A 113 -21.14 -39.69 -7.97
C GLU A 113 -20.97 -38.78 -6.74
N SER A 114 -20.26 -37.65 -6.87
CA SER A 114 -20.00 -36.75 -5.75
C SER A 114 -21.28 -36.10 -5.23
N GLN A 115 -21.40 -36.00 -3.90
CA GLN A 115 -22.49 -35.32 -3.21
C GLN A 115 -22.11 -33.92 -2.70
N GLU A 116 -20.87 -33.50 -2.97
CA GLU A 116 -20.38 -32.21 -2.53
C GLU A 116 -21.05 -31.03 -3.24
N LYS A 117 -20.96 -29.86 -2.60
CA LYS A 117 -21.57 -28.62 -3.11
C LYS A 117 -20.98 -28.16 -4.45
N ASP A 118 -19.69 -28.43 -4.67
CA ASP A 118 -18.92 -27.98 -5.83
C ASP A 118 -18.80 -29.08 -6.90
N ARG A 119 -19.56 -30.19 -6.80
CA ARG A 119 -19.50 -31.35 -7.72
C ARG A 119 -19.62 -31.02 -9.21
N GLN A 120 -20.19 -29.86 -9.57
CA GLN A 120 -20.24 -29.40 -10.97
C GLN A 120 -18.86 -29.38 -11.63
N VAL A 121 -17.78 -29.06 -10.90
CA VAL A 121 -16.42 -29.06 -11.47
C VAL A 121 -15.90 -30.48 -11.75
N LEU A 122 -16.51 -31.51 -11.18
CA LEU A 122 -16.23 -32.92 -11.46
C LEU A 122 -17.14 -33.48 -12.56
N GLU A 123 -18.42 -33.09 -12.54
CA GLU A 123 -19.41 -33.50 -13.54
C GLU A 123 -19.08 -32.92 -14.93
N ASP A 124 -18.63 -31.67 -15.00
CA ASP A 124 -18.19 -31.00 -16.23
C ASP A 124 -16.66 -30.79 -16.26
N PHE A 125 -15.92 -31.75 -15.70
CA PHE A 125 -14.45 -31.75 -15.81
C PHE A 125 -13.92 -31.77 -17.26
N PRO A 126 -14.59 -32.37 -18.27
CA PRO A 126 -14.18 -32.27 -19.66
C PRO A 126 -13.96 -30.84 -20.17
N THR A 127 -14.78 -29.89 -19.71
CA THR A 127 -14.64 -28.46 -20.06
C THR A 127 -13.35 -27.88 -19.46
N ILE A 128 -13.05 -28.22 -18.20
CA ILE A 128 -11.84 -27.76 -17.50
C ILE A 128 -10.59 -28.40 -18.12
N SER A 129 -10.62 -29.71 -18.38
CA SER A 129 -9.49 -30.45 -18.95
C SER A 129 -9.19 -30.02 -20.39
N THR A 130 -10.22 -29.60 -21.15
CA THR A 130 -10.04 -28.99 -22.48
C THR A 130 -9.25 -27.69 -22.41
N GLU A 131 -9.63 -26.77 -21.52
CA GLU A 131 -8.90 -25.52 -21.37
C GLU A 131 -7.51 -25.71 -20.77
N PHE A 132 -7.31 -26.71 -19.90
CA PHE A 132 -5.99 -27.13 -19.45
C PHE A 132 -5.08 -27.52 -20.64
N ARG A 133 -5.57 -28.36 -21.55
CA ARG A 133 -4.81 -28.78 -22.74
C ARG A 133 -4.54 -27.64 -23.73
N ASN A 134 -5.31 -26.55 -23.68
CA ASN A 134 -5.09 -25.34 -24.47
C ASN A 134 -3.98 -24.43 -23.91
N LEU A 135 -3.54 -24.62 -22.66
CA LEU A 135 -2.48 -23.82 -22.05
C LEU A 135 -1.11 -24.12 -22.68
N GLY A 136 -0.16 -23.20 -22.52
CA GLY A 136 1.25 -23.45 -22.85
C GLY A 136 1.81 -24.66 -22.08
N GLN A 137 2.73 -25.41 -22.70
CA GLN A 137 3.29 -26.63 -22.12
C GLN A 137 3.92 -26.38 -20.74
N GLU A 138 4.63 -25.26 -20.57
CA GLU A 138 5.19 -24.85 -19.27
C GLU A 138 4.16 -24.76 -18.14
N TYR A 139 2.92 -24.34 -18.42
CA TYR A 139 1.86 -24.27 -17.43
C TYR A 139 1.23 -25.63 -17.17
N GLN A 140 1.05 -26.45 -18.22
CA GLN A 140 0.51 -27.80 -18.10
C GLN A 140 1.38 -28.68 -17.20
N GLU A 141 2.69 -28.62 -17.39
CA GLU A 141 3.67 -29.37 -16.60
C GLU A 141 3.62 -29.00 -15.11
N VAL A 142 3.50 -27.70 -14.80
CA VAL A 142 3.36 -27.23 -13.42
C VAL A 142 2.06 -27.70 -12.79
N ILE A 143 0.92 -27.52 -13.47
CA ILE A 143 -0.40 -27.88 -12.94
C ILE A 143 -0.49 -29.40 -12.72
N SER A 144 0.00 -30.21 -13.67
CA SER A 144 -0.02 -31.67 -13.57
C SER A 144 0.90 -32.18 -12.45
N ASP A 145 2.13 -31.67 -12.33
CA ASP A 145 3.06 -32.02 -11.23
C ASP A 145 2.45 -31.71 -9.86
N ILE A 146 1.92 -30.50 -9.69
CA ILE A 146 1.30 -30.11 -8.42
C ILE A 146 0.07 -30.96 -8.13
N CYS A 147 -0.82 -31.16 -9.10
CA CYS A 147 -1.99 -32.00 -8.94
C CYS A 147 -1.62 -33.43 -8.50
N HIS A 148 -0.59 -34.02 -9.11
CA HIS A 148 -0.09 -35.35 -8.73
C HIS A 148 0.41 -35.38 -7.28
N ARG A 149 1.30 -34.45 -6.92
CA ARG A 149 1.90 -34.38 -5.58
C ARG A 149 0.85 -34.09 -4.50
N MET A 150 -0.13 -33.24 -4.79
CA MET A 150 -1.27 -32.97 -3.91
C MET A 150 -2.12 -34.22 -3.72
N GLY A 151 -2.51 -34.90 -4.81
CA GLY A 151 -3.32 -36.12 -4.75
C GLY A 151 -2.65 -37.26 -3.96
N VAL A 152 -1.34 -37.44 -4.11
CA VAL A 152 -0.55 -38.39 -3.30
C VAL A 152 -0.58 -38.00 -1.82
N GLY A 153 -0.39 -36.71 -1.52
CA GLY A 153 -0.40 -36.20 -0.16
C GLY A 153 -1.76 -36.30 0.55
N MET A 154 -2.84 -35.93 -0.14
CA MET A 154 -4.22 -36.07 0.33
C MET A 154 -4.53 -37.53 0.66
N ALA A 155 -4.17 -38.46 -0.22
CA ALA A 155 -4.34 -39.89 0.00
C ALA A 155 -3.61 -40.40 1.26
N GLU A 156 -2.40 -39.90 1.55
CA GLU A 156 -1.66 -40.25 2.78
C GLU A 156 -2.45 -39.87 4.04
N PHE A 157 -3.12 -38.71 4.05
CA PHE A 157 -3.86 -38.20 5.22
C PHE A 157 -5.31 -38.68 5.30
N LEU A 158 -5.83 -39.38 4.28
CA LEU A 158 -7.10 -40.11 4.41
C LEU A 158 -7.00 -41.33 5.35
N GLU A 159 -5.84 -41.97 5.39
CA GLU A 159 -5.60 -43.16 6.23
C GLU A 159 -5.01 -42.81 7.60
N LYS A 160 -4.63 -41.53 7.79
CA LYS A 160 -3.86 -41.08 8.95
C LYS A 160 -4.34 -39.72 9.47
N LYS A 161 -4.63 -39.67 10.78
CA LYS A 161 -4.91 -38.40 11.48
C LYS A 161 -3.63 -37.59 11.73
N VAL A 162 -3.76 -36.26 11.77
CA VAL A 162 -2.66 -35.34 12.09
C VAL A 162 -2.26 -35.50 13.57
N GLY A 163 -1.14 -36.19 13.81
CA GLY A 163 -0.65 -36.51 15.14
C GLY A 163 0.28 -35.45 15.72
N SER A 164 1.30 -35.05 14.98
CA SER A 164 2.33 -34.09 15.42
C SER A 164 2.22 -32.72 14.72
N MET A 165 2.88 -31.70 15.27
CA MET A 165 3.02 -30.39 14.61
C MET A 165 3.71 -30.52 13.24
N LYS A 166 4.70 -31.40 13.13
CA LYS A 166 5.39 -31.69 11.85
C LYS A 166 4.47 -32.34 10.82
N GLU A 167 3.56 -33.21 11.27
CA GLU A 167 2.54 -33.79 10.38
C GLU A 167 1.50 -32.76 9.97
N TRP A 168 1.21 -31.78 10.82
CA TRP A 168 0.35 -30.66 10.47
C TRP A 168 0.99 -29.78 9.39
N ASP A 169 2.28 -29.48 9.50
CA ASP A 169 3.05 -28.82 8.44
C ASP A 169 3.04 -29.64 7.15
N LYS A 170 3.21 -30.96 7.25
CA LYS A 170 3.21 -31.86 6.08
C LYS A 170 1.84 -31.91 5.40
N TYR A 171 0.75 -31.96 6.18
CA TYR A 171 -0.61 -31.87 5.65
C TYR A 171 -0.83 -30.53 4.94
N CYS A 172 -0.53 -29.41 5.62
CA CYS A 172 -0.65 -28.07 5.04
C CYS A 172 0.24 -27.88 3.81
N HIS A 173 1.42 -28.50 3.76
CA HIS A 173 2.27 -28.54 2.57
C HIS A 173 1.51 -29.17 1.40
N TYR A 174 0.92 -30.35 1.59
CA TYR A 174 0.20 -31.02 0.52
C TYR A 174 -1.02 -30.24 0.03
N VAL A 175 -1.86 -29.72 0.93
CA VAL A 175 -3.13 -29.11 0.49
C VAL A 175 -3.03 -27.62 0.16
N ALA A 176 -1.95 -26.93 0.53
CA ALA A 176 -1.79 -25.49 0.30
C ALA A 176 -0.37 -25.03 -0.02
N GLY A 177 0.66 -25.59 0.61
CA GLY A 177 2.05 -25.24 0.32
C GLY A 177 2.44 -25.53 -1.14
N LEU A 178 2.01 -26.68 -1.67
CA LEU A 178 2.14 -27.04 -3.07
C LEU A 178 1.39 -26.08 -4.00
N VAL A 179 0.26 -25.51 -3.56
CA VAL A 179 -0.45 -24.47 -4.32
C VAL A 179 0.40 -23.20 -4.42
N GLY A 180 1.03 -22.78 -3.33
CA GLY A 180 1.97 -21.67 -3.32
C GLY A 180 3.15 -21.90 -4.27
N ILE A 181 3.77 -23.10 -4.22
CA ILE A 181 4.85 -23.50 -5.13
C ILE A 181 4.39 -23.50 -6.59
N GLY A 182 3.21 -24.08 -6.88
CA GLY A 182 2.62 -24.10 -8.21
C GLY A 182 2.40 -22.71 -8.77
N LEU A 183 1.74 -21.84 -8.01
CA LEU A 183 1.51 -20.43 -8.39
C LEU A 183 2.84 -19.71 -8.68
N SER A 184 3.84 -19.88 -7.80
CA SER A 184 5.16 -19.26 -7.97
C SER A 184 5.84 -19.69 -9.27
N ARG A 185 5.76 -20.99 -9.60
CA ARG A 185 6.26 -21.54 -10.87
C ARG A 185 5.49 -21.01 -12.08
N LEU A 186 4.16 -20.87 -11.98
CA LEU A 186 3.34 -20.25 -13.03
C LEU A 186 3.74 -18.77 -13.25
N PHE A 187 4.02 -18.01 -12.19
CA PHE A 187 4.45 -16.61 -12.29
C PHE A 187 5.78 -16.49 -13.04
N SER A 188 6.79 -17.26 -12.63
CA SER A 188 8.08 -17.27 -13.34
C SER A 188 7.98 -17.79 -14.77
N ALA A 189 7.17 -18.84 -15.01
CA ALA A 189 6.93 -19.37 -16.35
C ALA A 189 6.27 -18.33 -17.28
N SER A 190 5.42 -17.46 -16.73
CA SER A 190 4.80 -16.36 -17.48
C SER A 190 5.75 -15.20 -17.81
N GLN A 191 6.98 -15.22 -17.27
CA GLN A 191 7.97 -14.15 -17.40
C GLN A 191 7.54 -12.79 -16.80
N LEU A 192 6.43 -12.76 -16.06
CA LEU A 192 6.00 -11.59 -15.29
C LEU A 192 6.81 -11.41 -14.00
N GLU A 193 7.44 -12.48 -13.51
CA GLU A 193 8.30 -12.48 -12.32
C GLU A 193 9.63 -13.15 -12.61
N ASP A 194 10.66 -12.80 -11.83
CA ASP A 194 11.99 -13.39 -11.94
C ASP A 194 11.95 -14.91 -11.70
N PRO A 195 12.84 -15.71 -12.32
CA PRO A 195 12.90 -17.16 -12.11
C PRO A 195 13.11 -17.59 -10.65
N GLU A 196 13.74 -16.73 -9.84
CA GLU A 196 13.98 -16.98 -8.41
C GLU A 196 12.67 -17.18 -7.63
N VAL A 197 11.59 -16.49 -8.02
CA VAL A 197 10.27 -16.61 -7.37
C VAL A 197 9.75 -18.05 -7.49
N GLY A 198 9.88 -18.67 -8.67
CA GLY A 198 9.48 -20.06 -8.92
C GLY A 198 10.45 -21.12 -8.38
N GLN A 199 11.66 -20.75 -7.98
CA GLN A 199 12.69 -21.67 -7.46
C GLN A 199 12.72 -21.74 -5.94
N ASP A 200 12.38 -20.66 -5.24
CA ASP A 200 12.34 -20.62 -3.77
C ASP A 200 11.08 -21.29 -3.23
N HIS A 201 11.12 -22.63 -3.19
CA HIS A 201 10.00 -23.44 -2.72
C HIS A 201 9.70 -23.25 -1.23
N GLU A 202 10.67 -22.85 -0.41
CA GLU A 202 10.48 -22.68 1.03
C GLU A 202 9.56 -21.48 1.30
N LEU A 203 9.88 -20.32 0.73
CA LEU A 203 9.03 -19.13 0.87
C LEU A 203 7.65 -19.32 0.24
N ALA A 204 7.60 -19.95 -0.93
CA ALA A 204 6.34 -20.26 -1.60
C ALA A 204 5.48 -21.25 -0.78
N ASN A 205 6.10 -22.21 -0.10
CA ASN A 205 5.43 -23.12 0.81
C ASN A 205 4.86 -22.37 2.02
N SER A 206 5.65 -21.50 2.66
CA SER A 206 5.21 -20.68 3.80
C SER A 206 3.99 -19.81 3.46
N MET A 207 3.91 -19.26 2.24
CA MET A 207 2.72 -18.53 1.75
C MET A 207 1.45 -19.37 1.79
N GLY A 208 1.53 -20.66 1.43
CA GLY A 208 0.40 -21.60 1.48
C GLY A 208 0.07 -22.07 2.90
N LEU A 209 1.10 -22.42 3.69
CA LEU A 209 0.94 -22.86 5.08
C LEU A 209 0.27 -21.78 5.93
N PHE A 210 0.63 -20.51 5.77
CA PHE A 210 0.02 -19.42 6.52
C PHE A 210 -1.49 -19.33 6.29
N LEU A 211 -1.92 -19.41 5.02
CA LEU A 211 -3.35 -19.37 4.67
C LEU A 211 -4.09 -20.60 5.21
N GLN A 212 -3.51 -21.78 5.05
CA GLN A 212 -4.16 -23.04 5.43
C GLN A 212 -4.29 -23.19 6.93
N LYS A 213 -3.21 -22.92 7.68
CA LYS A 213 -3.26 -22.94 9.15
C LYS A 213 -4.28 -21.93 9.67
N THR A 214 -4.36 -20.75 9.08
CA THR A 214 -5.36 -19.74 9.44
C THR A 214 -6.79 -20.25 9.24
N ASN A 215 -7.07 -20.92 8.11
CA ASN A 215 -8.39 -21.51 7.86
C ASN A 215 -8.71 -22.65 8.85
N ILE A 216 -7.78 -23.61 9.05
CA ILE A 216 -7.95 -24.71 10.00
C ILE A 216 -8.21 -24.22 11.44
N ILE A 217 -7.52 -23.16 11.85
CA ILE A 217 -7.73 -22.55 13.17
C ILE A 217 -9.13 -21.94 13.28
N ARG A 218 -9.54 -21.15 12.27
CA ARG A 218 -10.83 -20.44 12.26
C ARG A 218 -12.02 -21.42 12.19
N ASP A 219 -11.90 -22.47 11.40
CA ASP A 219 -13.01 -23.34 11.02
C ASP A 219 -13.21 -24.54 11.95
N TYR A 220 -12.51 -24.58 13.10
CA TYR A 220 -12.60 -25.63 14.13
C TYR A 220 -14.02 -26.18 14.34
N LEU A 221 -15.02 -25.31 14.57
CA LEU A 221 -16.38 -25.74 14.89
C LEU A 221 -17.13 -26.29 13.66
N GLU A 222 -16.84 -25.78 12.47
CA GLU A 222 -17.38 -26.28 11.20
C GLU A 222 -16.82 -27.68 10.93
N ASP A 223 -15.51 -27.85 11.07
CA ASP A 223 -14.85 -29.15 10.92
C ASP A 223 -15.35 -30.19 11.92
N GLN A 224 -15.51 -29.83 13.19
CA GLN A 224 -16.05 -30.74 14.19
C GLN A 224 -17.49 -31.19 13.89
N ARG A 225 -18.33 -30.31 13.35
CA ARG A 225 -19.71 -30.65 12.96
C ARG A 225 -19.75 -31.61 11.79
N ASP A 226 -18.81 -31.47 10.86
CA ASP A 226 -18.68 -32.32 9.68
C ASP A 226 -17.87 -33.60 9.96
N GLY A 227 -17.43 -33.81 11.22
CA GLY A 227 -16.66 -34.98 11.62
C GLY A 227 -15.19 -34.96 11.20
N ARG A 228 -14.67 -33.79 10.82
CA ARG A 228 -13.27 -33.54 10.45
C ARG A 228 -12.45 -33.05 11.66
N ALA A 229 -11.17 -33.40 11.66
CA ALA A 229 -10.26 -33.04 12.75
C ALA A 229 -8.84 -32.78 12.22
N PHE A 230 -8.50 -31.50 12.04
CA PHE A 230 -7.22 -31.07 11.48
C PHE A 230 -6.24 -30.49 12.51
N TRP A 231 -6.71 -30.17 13.72
CA TRP A 231 -5.82 -29.69 14.79
C TRP A 231 -4.89 -30.83 15.25
N PRO A 232 -3.57 -30.59 15.33
CA PRO A 232 -2.61 -31.64 15.64
C PRO A 232 -2.77 -32.17 17.07
N LYS A 233 -2.79 -33.49 17.21
CA LYS A 233 -2.91 -34.17 18.52
C LYS A 233 -1.88 -33.71 19.53
N GLU A 234 -0.64 -33.54 19.11
CA GLU A 234 0.45 -33.03 19.94
C GLU A 234 0.12 -31.67 20.59
N ALA A 235 -0.61 -30.79 19.91
CA ALA A 235 -1.00 -29.49 20.45
C ALA A 235 -2.19 -29.63 21.42
N TRP A 236 -3.33 -30.16 20.95
CA TRP A 236 -4.54 -30.16 21.76
C TRP A 236 -4.50 -31.12 22.95
N ASN A 237 -3.74 -32.21 22.86
CA ASN A 237 -3.59 -33.19 23.95
C ASN A 237 -2.81 -32.64 25.16
N GLN A 238 -2.21 -31.45 25.04
CA GLN A 238 -1.64 -30.72 26.17
C GLN A 238 -2.73 -30.07 27.04
N PHE A 239 -3.93 -29.87 26.51
CA PHE A 239 -4.99 -29.06 27.11
C PHE A 239 -6.31 -29.79 27.32
N ALA A 240 -6.58 -30.86 26.55
CA ALA A 240 -7.78 -31.68 26.68
C ALA A 240 -7.51 -33.15 26.30
N ASN A 241 -8.37 -34.07 26.73
CA ASN A 241 -8.27 -35.50 26.40
C ASN A 241 -8.80 -35.82 25.00
N HIS A 242 -9.79 -35.05 24.53
CA HIS A 242 -10.38 -35.17 23.20
C HIS A 242 -10.50 -33.79 22.56
N LEU A 243 -10.37 -33.71 21.24
CA LEU A 243 -10.45 -32.43 20.52
C LEU A 243 -11.85 -31.81 20.68
N GLU A 244 -12.92 -32.62 20.60
CA GLU A 244 -14.30 -32.16 20.74
C GLU A 244 -14.62 -31.52 22.10
N ASP A 245 -13.81 -31.75 23.13
CA ASP A 245 -14.01 -31.18 24.46
C ASP A 245 -13.95 -29.65 24.43
N PHE A 246 -13.20 -29.05 23.50
CA PHE A 246 -13.09 -27.59 23.36
C PHE A 246 -14.41 -26.91 22.95
N ALA A 247 -15.38 -27.64 22.40
CA ALA A 247 -16.71 -27.08 22.13
C ALA A 247 -17.57 -26.92 23.41
N LYS A 248 -17.16 -27.52 24.53
CA LYS A 248 -17.91 -27.47 25.80
C LYS A 248 -17.50 -26.25 26.61
N PRO A 249 -18.44 -25.45 27.15
CA PRO A 249 -18.12 -24.22 27.89
C PRO A 249 -17.16 -24.40 29.08
N GLN A 250 -17.19 -25.57 29.73
CA GLN A 250 -16.34 -25.92 30.87
C GLN A 250 -14.84 -26.07 30.53
N HIS A 251 -14.49 -26.22 29.25
CA HIS A 251 -13.11 -26.37 28.78
C HIS A 251 -12.61 -25.10 28.07
N LEU A 252 -13.31 -23.98 28.19
CA LEU A 252 -13.02 -22.77 27.42
C LEU A 252 -11.58 -22.26 27.65
N ASP A 253 -11.09 -22.24 28.89
CA ASP A 253 -9.73 -21.76 29.17
C ASP A 253 -8.66 -22.65 28.51
N SER A 254 -8.84 -23.97 28.58
CA SER A 254 -7.98 -24.94 27.90
C SER A 254 -8.07 -24.82 26.37
N ALA A 255 -9.26 -24.57 25.84
CA ALA A 255 -9.50 -24.36 24.42
C ALA A 255 -8.80 -23.10 23.91
N LEU A 256 -8.89 -21.99 24.66
CA LEU A 256 -8.21 -20.74 24.35
C LEU A 256 -6.68 -20.89 24.39
N ALA A 257 -6.13 -21.63 25.37
CA ALA A 257 -4.70 -21.90 25.44
C ALA A 257 -4.22 -22.68 24.20
N CYS A 258 -4.96 -23.70 23.77
CA CYS A 258 -4.66 -24.45 22.54
C CYS A 258 -4.78 -23.57 21.29
N LEU A 259 -5.83 -22.74 21.20
CA LEU A 259 -6.02 -21.79 20.11
C LEU A 259 -4.84 -20.82 19.99
N ASN A 260 -4.40 -20.24 21.11
CA ASN A 260 -3.27 -19.31 21.13
C ASN A 260 -1.97 -19.99 20.72
N LEU A 261 -1.75 -21.25 21.10
CA LEU A 261 -0.61 -22.05 20.63
C LEU A 261 -0.62 -22.21 19.10
N LEU A 262 -1.76 -22.59 18.51
CA LEU A 262 -1.86 -22.79 17.06
C LEU A 262 -1.77 -21.48 16.27
N VAL A 263 -2.36 -20.39 16.77
CA VAL A 263 -2.18 -19.06 16.16
C VAL A 263 -0.72 -18.65 16.22
N THR A 264 -0.04 -18.86 17.36
CA THR A 264 1.38 -18.57 17.51
C THR A 264 2.22 -19.35 16.51
N ASP A 265 1.91 -20.63 16.30
CA ASP A 265 2.54 -21.47 15.30
C ASP A 265 2.31 -20.94 13.87
N ALA A 266 1.07 -20.57 13.51
CA ALA A 266 0.77 -19.98 12.21
C ALA A 266 1.54 -18.65 11.96
N LEU A 267 1.71 -17.82 12.99
CA LEU A 267 2.46 -16.56 12.89
C LEU A 267 3.93 -16.73 12.48
N HIS A 268 4.53 -17.92 12.66
CA HIS A 268 5.92 -18.18 12.25
C HIS A 268 6.15 -18.06 10.74
N HIS A 269 5.08 -18.16 9.94
CA HIS A 269 5.15 -18.01 8.48
C HIS A 269 5.14 -16.54 8.02
N VAL A 270 4.74 -15.60 8.87
CA VAL A 270 4.59 -14.18 8.49
C VAL A 270 5.90 -13.53 8.02
N PRO A 271 7.08 -13.76 8.66
CA PRO A 271 8.35 -13.26 8.14
C PRO A 271 8.69 -13.74 6.72
N ASP A 272 8.37 -14.99 6.40
CA ASP A 272 8.58 -15.56 5.08
C ASP A 272 7.59 -15.00 4.07
N VAL A 273 6.32 -14.80 4.48
CA VAL A 273 5.30 -14.11 3.67
C VAL A 273 5.77 -12.71 3.27
N ILE A 274 6.31 -11.93 4.21
CA ILE A 274 6.86 -10.60 3.90
C ILE A 274 8.03 -10.71 2.92
N SER A 275 8.91 -11.69 3.13
CA SER A 275 10.09 -11.91 2.30
C SER A 275 9.71 -12.30 0.87
N TYR A 276 8.74 -13.20 0.71
CA TYR A 276 8.18 -13.59 -0.59
C TYR A 276 7.56 -12.39 -1.31
N LEU A 277 6.66 -11.65 -0.65
CA LEU A 277 5.97 -10.50 -1.24
C LEU A 277 6.93 -9.36 -1.64
N THR A 278 8.07 -9.22 -0.96
CA THR A 278 9.07 -8.20 -1.30
C THR A 278 9.79 -8.48 -2.63
N ARG A 279 9.75 -9.73 -3.13
CA ARG A 279 10.40 -10.13 -4.39
C ARG A 279 9.53 -9.94 -5.62
N LEU A 280 8.22 -9.77 -5.44
CA LEU A 280 7.27 -9.64 -6.55
C LEU A 280 7.37 -8.26 -7.18
N ARG A 281 7.46 -8.22 -8.52
CA ARG A 281 7.62 -6.99 -9.30
C ARG A 281 6.36 -6.61 -10.06
N ASN A 282 5.60 -7.60 -10.55
CA ASN A 282 4.37 -7.33 -11.29
C ASN A 282 3.24 -6.97 -10.32
N GLN A 283 2.56 -5.87 -10.58
CA GLN A 283 1.53 -5.34 -9.69
C GLN A 283 0.31 -6.27 -9.56
N SER A 284 -0.10 -6.94 -10.64
CA SER A 284 -1.23 -7.87 -10.61
C SER A 284 -0.89 -9.12 -9.80
N VAL A 285 0.33 -9.66 -9.95
CA VAL A 285 0.86 -10.80 -9.18
C VAL A 285 1.03 -10.42 -7.70
N PHE A 286 1.55 -9.22 -7.42
CA PHE A 286 1.66 -8.70 -6.06
C PHE A 286 0.29 -8.62 -5.38
N ASN A 287 -0.70 -7.99 -6.03
CA ASN A 287 -2.05 -7.88 -5.49
C ASN A 287 -2.67 -9.26 -5.25
N PHE A 288 -2.48 -10.17 -6.21
CA PHE A 288 -2.95 -11.54 -6.12
C PHE A 288 -2.36 -12.28 -4.90
N CYS A 289 -1.07 -12.13 -4.66
CA CYS A 289 -0.39 -12.76 -3.54
C CYS A 289 -0.65 -12.05 -2.20
N ALA A 290 -0.72 -10.72 -2.16
CA ALA A 290 -0.77 -9.95 -0.93
C ALA A 290 -2.15 -9.95 -0.26
N ILE A 291 -3.22 -9.83 -1.05
CA ILE A 291 -4.60 -9.72 -0.55
C ILE A 291 -4.98 -10.90 0.37
N PRO A 292 -4.74 -12.17 0.00
CA PRO A 292 -5.08 -13.30 0.87
C PRO A 292 -4.29 -13.29 2.18
N GLN A 293 -3.03 -12.86 2.13
CA GLN A 293 -2.12 -12.84 3.27
C GLN A 293 -2.54 -11.80 4.30
N VAL A 294 -2.92 -10.60 3.85
CA VAL A 294 -3.45 -9.56 4.76
C VAL A 294 -4.82 -9.93 5.34
N MET A 295 -5.63 -10.70 4.61
CA MET A 295 -6.89 -11.24 5.14
C MET A 295 -6.65 -12.32 6.18
N ALA A 296 -5.61 -13.15 5.99
CA ALA A 296 -5.22 -14.18 6.94
C ALA A 296 -4.70 -13.60 8.26
N ILE A 297 -3.80 -12.60 8.24
CA ILE A 297 -3.32 -11.97 9.49
C ILE A 297 -4.46 -11.25 10.24
N ALA A 298 -5.39 -10.60 9.52
CA ALA A 298 -6.59 -10.01 10.12
C ALA A 298 -7.49 -11.06 10.77
N THR A 299 -7.62 -12.24 10.13
CA THR A 299 -8.39 -13.38 10.64
C THR A 299 -7.73 -13.98 11.88
N LEU A 300 -6.41 -14.14 11.89
CA LEU A 300 -5.67 -14.60 13.07
C LEU A 300 -5.81 -13.61 14.23
N SER A 301 -5.73 -12.29 13.99
CA SER A 301 -6.05 -11.29 15.03
C SER A 301 -7.46 -11.47 15.58
N ALA A 302 -8.45 -11.71 14.71
CA ALA A 302 -9.83 -11.93 15.14
C ALA A 302 -10.02 -13.24 15.93
N CYS A 303 -9.23 -14.28 15.64
CA CYS A 303 -9.29 -15.57 16.34
C CYS A 303 -8.50 -15.58 17.65
N TYR A 304 -7.38 -14.86 17.74
CA TYR A 304 -6.48 -14.91 18.88
C TYR A 304 -7.20 -14.57 20.19
N ASN A 305 -7.11 -15.49 21.17
CA ASN A 305 -7.76 -15.40 22.47
C ASN A 305 -9.28 -15.11 22.40
N ASN A 306 -9.98 -15.66 21.39
CA ASN A 306 -11.40 -15.41 21.15
C ASN A 306 -12.28 -16.65 21.35
N PRO A 307 -13.16 -16.69 22.37
CA PRO A 307 -14.11 -17.79 22.61
C PRO A 307 -15.03 -18.11 21.45
N GLN A 308 -15.30 -17.15 20.56
CA GLN A 308 -16.23 -17.32 19.45
C GLN A 308 -15.76 -18.37 18.43
N VAL A 309 -14.47 -18.72 18.39
CA VAL A 309 -13.95 -19.83 17.55
C VAL A 309 -14.62 -21.16 17.91
N PHE A 310 -14.95 -21.36 19.18
CA PHE A 310 -15.56 -22.60 19.69
C PHE A 310 -17.08 -22.57 19.75
N GLN A 311 -17.69 -21.39 19.61
CA GLN A 311 -19.12 -21.16 19.85
C GLN A 311 -19.87 -20.74 18.58
N GLY A 312 -19.17 -20.26 17.55
CA GLY A 312 -19.79 -19.70 16.38
C GLY A 312 -18.80 -19.54 15.22
N VAL A 313 -19.00 -18.50 14.43
CA VAL A 313 -18.25 -18.26 13.19
C VAL A 313 -17.49 -16.94 13.34
N VAL A 314 -16.16 -17.03 13.41
CA VAL A 314 -15.29 -15.85 13.38
C VAL A 314 -14.97 -15.52 11.93
N LYS A 315 -15.50 -14.41 11.41
CA LYS A 315 -15.22 -13.93 10.05
C LYS A 315 -14.97 -12.43 10.08
N ILE A 316 -13.96 -11.99 9.35
CA ILE A 316 -13.76 -10.56 9.08
C ILE A 316 -14.98 -10.00 8.33
N ARG A 317 -15.35 -8.76 8.63
CA ARG A 317 -16.50 -8.12 8.00
C ARG A 317 -16.20 -7.88 6.52
N LYS A 318 -17.25 -7.92 5.67
CA LYS A 318 -17.09 -7.68 4.23
C LYS A 318 -16.50 -6.31 3.92
N GLY A 319 -16.87 -5.26 4.67
CA GLY A 319 -16.30 -3.93 4.49
C GLY A 319 -14.83 -3.83 4.90
N GLN A 320 -14.44 -4.52 5.98
CA GLN A 320 -13.04 -4.70 6.36
C GLN A 320 -12.25 -5.45 5.28
N ALA A 321 -12.78 -6.54 4.75
CA ALA A 321 -12.15 -7.29 3.66
C ALA A 321 -11.94 -6.42 2.40
N VAL A 322 -12.95 -5.65 1.99
CA VAL A 322 -12.82 -4.70 0.87
C VAL A 322 -11.75 -3.64 1.14
N THR A 323 -11.69 -3.13 2.38
CA THR A 323 -10.66 -2.14 2.77
C THR A 323 -9.26 -2.74 2.65
N LEU A 324 -9.06 -3.97 3.14
CA LEU A 324 -7.79 -4.69 3.00
C LEU A 324 -7.42 -4.93 1.54
N MET A 325 -8.38 -5.33 0.70
CA MET A 325 -8.17 -5.51 -0.74
C MET A 325 -7.71 -4.21 -1.43
N MET A 326 -8.27 -3.07 -1.04
CA MET A 326 -7.92 -1.77 -1.61
C MET A 326 -6.58 -1.22 -1.09
N GLN A 327 -6.17 -1.60 0.13
CA GLN A 327 -4.94 -1.11 0.75
C GLN A 327 -3.72 -1.98 0.42
N ALA A 328 -3.88 -3.29 0.25
CA ALA A 328 -2.80 -4.24 0.04
C ALA A 328 -2.23 -4.23 -1.40
N THR A 329 -1.79 -3.06 -1.85
CA THR A 329 -1.31 -2.82 -3.22
C THR A 329 0.20 -2.58 -3.31
N ASN A 330 0.92 -2.49 -2.19
CA ASN A 330 2.39 -2.41 -2.17
C ASN A 330 2.93 -2.93 -0.84
N ILE A 331 4.24 -3.25 -0.81
CA ILE A 331 4.86 -3.87 0.36
C ILE A 331 4.83 -2.99 1.62
N GLY A 332 4.91 -1.66 1.47
CA GLY A 332 4.80 -0.73 2.59
C GLY A 332 3.43 -0.81 3.26
N ALA A 333 2.37 -0.77 2.47
CA ALA A 333 1.00 -0.92 2.98
C ALA A 333 0.77 -2.30 3.61
N VAL A 334 1.29 -3.38 3.01
CA VAL A 334 1.22 -4.73 3.58
C VAL A 334 1.96 -4.82 4.92
N ARG A 335 3.16 -4.26 5.03
CA ARG A 335 3.91 -4.20 6.31
C ARG A 335 3.15 -3.43 7.38
N THR A 336 2.53 -2.30 7.03
CA THR A 336 1.68 -1.53 7.95
C THR A 336 0.48 -2.35 8.44
N ILE A 337 -0.21 -3.04 7.52
CA ILE A 337 -1.35 -3.89 7.87
C ILE A 337 -0.92 -5.05 8.78
N ILE A 338 0.16 -5.74 8.44
CA ILE A 338 0.70 -6.85 9.27
C ILE A 338 1.12 -6.33 10.63
N SER A 339 1.82 -5.20 10.70
CA SER A 339 2.22 -4.55 11.96
C SER A 339 1.02 -4.20 12.83
N GLN A 340 -0.03 -3.61 12.25
CA GLN A 340 -1.26 -3.29 12.95
C GLN A 340 -1.91 -4.52 13.57
N TYR A 341 -2.18 -5.57 12.78
CA TYR A 341 -2.83 -6.77 13.31
C TYR A 341 -1.94 -7.57 14.27
N SER A 342 -0.62 -7.54 14.08
CA SER A 342 0.34 -8.11 15.05
C SER A 342 0.29 -7.35 16.39
N GLN A 343 0.15 -6.03 16.35
CA GLN A 343 -0.02 -5.21 17.54
C GLN A 343 -1.36 -5.43 18.24
N GLU A 344 -2.43 -5.71 17.49
CA GLU A 344 -3.73 -6.12 18.06
C GLU A 344 -3.64 -7.48 18.76
N ILE A 345 -2.93 -8.45 18.17
CA ILE A 345 -2.65 -9.74 18.81
C ILE A 345 -1.86 -9.52 20.09
N LEU A 346 -0.80 -8.70 20.04
CA LEU A 346 0.03 -8.35 21.19
C LEU A 346 -0.79 -7.82 22.37
N GLN A 347 -1.81 -6.99 22.11
CA GLN A 347 -2.70 -6.45 23.15
C GLN A 347 -3.63 -7.49 23.77
N LYS A 348 -3.87 -8.61 23.09
CA LYS A 348 -4.74 -9.72 23.55
C LYS A 348 -3.97 -10.81 24.28
N VAL A 349 -2.63 -10.76 24.31
CA VAL A 349 -1.78 -11.76 24.98
C VAL A 349 -2.00 -11.68 26.49
N SER A 350 -2.61 -12.72 27.07
CA SER A 350 -2.81 -12.84 28.52
C SER A 350 -1.50 -13.16 29.23
N LEU A 351 -1.33 -12.65 30.46
CA LEU A 351 -0.21 -13.02 31.34
C LEU A 351 -0.24 -14.49 31.76
N THR A 352 -1.42 -15.11 31.76
CA THR A 352 -1.64 -16.52 32.14
C THR A 352 -1.58 -17.48 30.96
N ASP A 353 -1.38 -16.98 29.74
CA ASP A 353 -1.35 -17.82 28.55
C ASP A 353 -0.06 -18.67 28.50
N PRO A 354 -0.15 -20.01 28.34
CA PRO A 354 1.02 -20.88 28.30
C PRO A 354 1.95 -20.64 27.11
N SER A 355 1.43 -20.08 26.02
CA SER A 355 2.20 -19.79 24.80
C SER A 355 2.75 -18.36 24.77
N ARG A 356 2.43 -17.53 25.76
CA ARG A 356 2.77 -16.10 25.85
C ARG A 356 4.16 -15.79 25.35
N ASP A 357 5.19 -16.41 25.91
CA ASP A 357 6.58 -16.04 25.60
C ASP A 357 6.95 -16.38 24.15
N LYS A 358 6.41 -17.48 23.60
CA LYS A 358 6.54 -17.83 22.19
C LYS A 358 5.79 -16.84 21.31
N THR A 359 4.58 -16.43 21.69
CA THR A 359 3.80 -15.42 20.95
C THR A 359 4.52 -14.08 20.93
N LEU A 360 5.05 -13.64 22.07
CA LEU A 360 5.80 -12.39 22.17
C LEU A 360 7.06 -12.42 21.30
N LEU A 361 7.78 -13.54 21.29
CA LEU A 361 8.97 -13.72 20.45
C LEU A 361 8.63 -13.60 18.96
N ILE A 362 7.63 -14.33 18.47
CA ILE A 362 7.29 -14.27 17.05
C ILE A 362 6.73 -12.90 16.64
N LEU A 363 5.93 -12.26 17.49
CA LEU A 363 5.44 -10.90 17.24
C LEU A 363 6.58 -9.88 17.20
N HIS A 364 7.64 -10.07 17.98
CA HIS A 364 8.86 -9.26 17.90
C HIS A 364 9.57 -9.44 16.55
N LEU A 365 9.76 -10.68 16.11
CA LEU A 365 10.38 -10.97 14.81
C LEU A 365 9.56 -10.39 13.64
N ILE A 366 8.23 -10.52 13.70
CA ILE A 366 7.34 -9.89 12.72
C ILE A 366 7.53 -8.37 12.75
N ARG A 367 7.56 -7.78 13.95
CA ARG A 367 7.77 -6.34 14.12
C ARG A 367 9.08 -5.89 13.47
N GLU A 368 10.19 -6.59 13.68
CA GLU A 368 11.48 -6.31 13.03
C GLU A 368 11.39 -6.39 11.49
N LYS A 369 10.64 -7.36 10.95
CA LYS A 369 10.43 -7.51 9.50
C LYS A 369 9.47 -6.47 8.91
N THR A 370 8.57 -5.90 9.73
CA THR A 370 7.64 -4.85 9.32
C THR A 370 8.15 -3.44 9.55
N GLN A 371 9.10 -3.26 10.47
CA GLN A 371 9.74 -1.99 10.76
C GLN A 371 10.80 -1.70 9.67
N SER A 372 10.60 -0.62 8.91
CA SER A 372 11.75 0.22 8.56
C SER A 372 12.23 0.91 9.84
N GLN A 373 13.46 1.44 9.87
CA GLN A 373 14.00 2.20 11.01
C GLN A 373 13.14 3.43 11.43
N ASP A 374 12.02 3.71 10.74
CA ASP A 374 11.13 4.87 10.88
C ASP A 374 10.01 4.76 11.94
N MET A 375 9.87 3.65 12.68
CA MET A 375 8.67 3.37 13.48
C MET A 375 8.90 3.33 15.00
N LEU A 376 9.42 4.41 15.60
CA LEU A 376 9.50 4.52 17.07
C LEU A 376 8.84 5.74 17.73
N LEU A 377 8.27 6.70 17.02
CA LEU A 377 7.54 7.81 17.67
C LEU A 377 6.26 8.22 16.92
N SER A 378 5.26 7.35 16.92
CA SER A 378 3.87 7.81 16.82
C SER A 378 2.97 6.91 17.66
N ARG A 379 2.87 7.25 18.95
CA ARG A 379 1.89 6.67 19.87
C ARG A 379 0.95 7.78 20.33
N ALA A 380 -0.03 8.08 19.49
CA ALA A 380 -1.29 8.63 19.96
C ALA A 380 -2.39 7.72 19.41
N HIS A 381 -3.06 6.99 20.30
CA HIS A 381 -4.29 6.29 19.95
C HIS A 381 -5.31 7.35 19.49
N HIS A 382 -5.41 7.55 18.17
CA HIS A 382 -6.55 8.23 17.58
C HIS A 382 -7.77 7.33 17.72
N LEU A 383 -8.43 7.40 18.87
CA LEU A 383 -9.85 7.07 18.90
C LEU A 383 -10.53 8.09 17.98
N SER A 384 -10.93 7.64 16.79
CA SER A 384 -11.64 8.51 15.86
C SER A 384 -12.84 9.14 16.58
N PRO A 385 -13.11 10.45 16.38
CA PRO A 385 -14.22 11.18 17.02
C PRO A 385 -15.57 10.48 16.84
N ILE A 386 -15.68 9.62 15.82
CA ILE A 386 -16.86 8.83 15.50
C ILE A 386 -17.07 7.67 16.49
N TYR A 387 -15.99 7.05 16.99
CA TYR A 387 -16.09 5.99 18.01
C TYR A 387 -16.57 6.53 19.36
N LEU A 388 -16.12 7.74 19.74
CA LEU A 388 -16.57 8.43 20.95
C LEU A 388 -18.05 8.82 20.87
N SER A 389 -18.52 9.28 19.71
CA SER A 389 -19.92 9.63 19.51
C SER A 389 -20.84 8.42 19.36
N ALA A 390 -20.39 7.33 18.73
CA ALA A 390 -21.13 6.07 18.65
C ALA A 390 -21.25 5.35 20.01
N ALA A 391 -20.18 5.34 20.81
CA ALA A 391 -20.20 4.76 22.16
C ALA A 391 -21.15 5.52 23.11
N MET A 392 -21.21 6.85 23.00
CA MET A 392 -22.13 7.68 23.78
C MET A 392 -23.60 7.48 23.37
N LEU A 393 -23.86 7.27 22.07
CA LEU A 393 -25.20 6.95 21.54
C LEU A 393 -25.68 5.55 21.97
N LEU A 394 -24.79 4.55 21.92
CA LEU A 394 -25.08 3.21 22.40
C LEU A 394 -25.34 3.20 23.91
N ALA A 395 -24.55 3.93 24.70
CA ALA A 395 -24.79 4.09 26.14
C ALA A 395 -26.15 4.75 26.44
N ALA A 396 -26.56 5.76 25.65
CA ALA A 396 -27.85 6.41 25.79
C ALA A 396 -29.03 5.49 25.43
N LEU A 397 -28.90 4.69 24.37
CA LEU A 397 -29.92 3.75 23.91
C LEU A 397 -30.03 2.52 24.82
N SER A 398 -28.92 1.98 25.31
CA SER A 398 -28.89 0.89 26.29
C SER A 398 -29.52 1.31 27.61
N TRP A 399 -29.32 2.56 28.06
CA TRP A 399 -29.96 3.08 29.27
C TRP A 399 -31.46 3.30 29.11
N GLN A 400 -31.94 3.75 27.93
CA GLN A 400 -33.38 3.81 27.60
C GLN A 400 -34.04 2.42 27.58
N TYR A 401 -33.35 1.41 27.08
CA TYR A 401 -33.85 0.03 27.05
C TYR A 401 -33.93 -0.60 28.44
N LEU A 402 -32.90 -0.40 29.28
CA LEU A 402 -32.89 -0.85 30.68
C LEU A 402 -33.97 -0.15 31.52
N SER A 403 -34.20 1.15 31.31
CA SER A 403 -35.25 1.88 32.03
C SER A 403 -36.68 1.53 31.58
N ALA A 404 -36.87 1.09 30.33
CA ALA A 404 -38.15 0.56 29.84
C ALA A 404 -38.45 -0.86 30.34
N THR A 405 -37.41 -1.71 30.49
CA THR A 405 -37.56 -3.12 30.90
C THR A 405 -37.64 -3.31 32.42
N THR A 406 -37.05 -2.41 33.22
CA THR A 406 -37.26 -2.39 34.68
C THR A 406 -38.67 -1.95 35.11
N GLY A 407 -39.51 -1.50 34.15
CA GLY A 407 -40.90 -1.10 34.40
C GLY A 407 -41.90 -2.28 34.49
N GLN A 408 -41.47 -3.52 34.28
CA GLN A 408 -42.36 -4.70 34.27
C GLN A 408 -42.03 -5.77 35.31
N ALA A 409 -41.03 -5.57 36.17
CA ALA A 409 -40.70 -6.52 37.24
C ALA A 409 -40.44 -5.78 38.56
N ALA A 410 -41.51 -5.53 39.32
CA ALA A 410 -41.58 -5.56 40.79
C ALA A 410 -42.80 -4.77 41.28
N GLU A 411 -43.90 -5.49 41.54
CA GLU A 411 -44.86 -5.06 42.55
C GLU A 411 -44.14 -5.06 43.92
N GLY A 412 -44.23 -3.95 44.64
CA GLY A 412 -43.83 -3.88 46.05
C GLY A 412 -42.56 -3.10 46.36
N ASN A 413 -42.58 -1.77 46.21
CA ASN A 413 -42.23 -0.86 47.32
C ASN A 413 -42.42 0.60 46.93
N ARG A 414 -43.22 1.30 47.74
CA ARG A 414 -43.75 2.64 47.48
C ARG A 414 -42.81 3.75 47.97
N TRP A 415 -41.52 3.72 47.66
CA TRP A 415 -40.60 4.83 47.96
C TRP A 415 -39.44 4.87 46.93
N SER A 416 -39.33 5.98 46.18
CA SER A 416 -38.11 6.51 45.49
C SER A 416 -38.25 6.96 44.02
N THR A 417 -39.43 6.85 43.38
CA THR A 417 -39.58 7.20 41.95
C THR A 417 -39.28 8.66 41.61
N ARG A 418 -39.55 9.62 42.51
CA ARG A 418 -39.22 11.05 42.29
C ARG A 418 -37.72 11.37 42.42
N GLN A 419 -36.97 10.60 43.22
CA GLN A 419 -35.56 10.88 43.49
C GLN A 419 -34.65 10.31 42.38
N SER A 420 -34.96 9.12 41.87
CA SER A 420 -34.29 8.55 40.68
C SER A 420 -34.56 9.35 39.39
N GLN A 421 -35.77 9.89 39.20
CA GLN A 421 -36.06 10.75 38.05
C GLN A 421 -35.27 12.08 38.08
N SER A 422 -35.08 12.68 39.26
CA SER A 422 -34.29 13.90 39.44
C SER A 422 -32.79 13.68 39.16
N ILE A 423 -32.24 12.54 39.62
CA ILE A 423 -30.84 12.17 39.40
C ILE A 423 -30.61 11.82 37.93
N CYS A 424 -31.53 11.10 37.29
CA CYS A 424 -31.48 10.79 35.86
C CYS A 424 -31.56 12.05 34.99
N LEU A 425 -32.40 13.03 35.34
CA LEU A 425 -32.48 14.30 34.63
C LEU A 425 -31.20 15.15 34.78
N ARG A 426 -30.55 15.09 35.95
CA ARG A 426 -29.27 15.75 36.21
C ARG A 426 -28.11 15.08 35.46
N MET A 427 -28.08 13.74 35.42
CA MET A 427 -27.08 12.97 34.68
C MET A 427 -27.27 13.10 33.16
N CYS A 428 -28.51 13.13 32.64
CA CYS A 428 -28.77 13.41 31.24
C CYS A 428 -28.37 14.85 30.86
N ARG A 429 -28.60 15.84 31.72
CA ARG A 429 -28.11 17.21 31.50
C ARG A 429 -26.59 17.27 31.52
N PHE A 430 -25.94 16.55 32.44
CA PHE A 430 -24.49 16.48 32.53
C PHE A 430 -23.88 15.75 31.31
N ALA A 431 -24.47 14.63 30.88
CA ALA A 431 -24.07 13.91 29.68
C ALA A 431 -24.32 14.73 28.41
N LEU A 432 -25.41 15.50 28.33
CA LEU A 432 -25.68 16.43 27.22
C LEU A 432 -24.68 17.59 27.24
N LEU A 433 -24.30 18.12 28.40
CA LEU A 433 -23.24 19.12 28.55
C LEU A 433 -21.86 18.56 28.19
N CYS A 434 -21.55 17.31 28.56
CA CYS A 434 -20.34 16.59 28.17
C CYS A 434 -20.34 16.27 26.68
N MET A 435 -21.49 15.95 26.09
CA MET A 435 -21.63 15.68 24.65
C MET A 435 -21.55 16.98 23.86
N LEU A 436 -22.15 18.07 24.32
CA LEU A 436 -22.05 19.41 23.72
C LEU A 436 -20.64 19.99 23.87
N SER A 437 -19.94 19.71 24.95
CA SER A 437 -18.54 20.10 25.12
C SER A 437 -17.58 19.20 24.35
N ALA A 438 -17.84 17.89 24.25
CA ALA A 438 -17.07 17.00 23.39
C ALA A 438 -17.33 17.29 21.90
N LEU A 439 -18.56 17.59 21.50
CA LEU A 439 -18.92 18.08 20.17
C LEU A 439 -18.30 19.45 19.94
N SER A 440 -18.32 20.37 20.91
CA SER A 440 -17.64 21.66 20.74
C SER A 440 -16.14 21.49 20.61
N VAL A 441 -15.49 20.55 21.33
CA VAL A 441 -14.05 20.26 21.20
C VAL A 441 -13.73 19.52 19.88
N SER A 442 -14.61 18.64 19.41
CA SER A 442 -14.48 17.92 18.12
C SER A 442 -14.71 18.84 16.92
N TRP A 443 -15.62 19.81 17.06
CA TRP A 443 -15.86 20.90 16.13
C TRP A 443 -14.92 22.10 16.36
N ALA A 444 -14.10 22.09 17.42
CA ALA A 444 -13.10 23.11 17.72
C ALA A 444 -11.73 22.80 17.13
N ARG A 445 -11.57 21.78 16.29
CA ARG A 445 -10.55 21.88 15.25
C ARG A 445 -11.10 22.88 14.23
N PRO A 446 -10.58 24.12 14.17
CA PRO A 446 -11.10 25.09 13.22
C PRO A 446 -11.00 24.47 11.82
N ARG A 447 -12.11 24.52 11.06
CA ARG A 447 -12.05 24.26 9.61
C ARG A 447 -11.37 25.47 8.98
N LEU A 448 -10.05 25.45 9.03
CA LEU A 448 -9.20 26.49 8.48
C LEU A 448 -9.30 26.38 6.96
N SER A 449 -9.88 27.38 6.32
CA SER A 449 -9.86 27.46 4.86
C SER A 449 -8.41 27.54 4.39
N PRO A 450 -8.01 26.82 3.32
CA PRO A 450 -6.70 26.99 2.70
C PRO A 450 -6.43 28.48 2.42
N LEU A 451 -5.17 28.89 2.54
CA LEU A 451 -4.71 30.27 2.32
C LEU A 451 -5.32 31.36 3.22
N SER A 452 -6.11 30.99 4.24
CA SER A 452 -6.77 31.97 5.12
C SER A 452 -5.84 32.56 6.18
N HIS A 453 -6.12 33.80 6.59
CA HIS A 453 -5.46 34.44 7.73
C HIS A 453 -5.64 33.63 9.03
N GLU A 454 -6.76 32.92 9.17
CA GLU A 454 -7.02 32.04 10.31
C GLU A 454 -6.01 30.89 10.38
N MET A 455 -5.66 30.32 9.21
CA MET A 455 -4.69 29.24 9.11
C MET A 455 -3.28 29.71 9.46
N VAL A 456 -2.88 30.87 8.93
CA VAL A 456 -1.62 31.54 9.28
C VAL A 456 -1.52 31.78 10.79
N ASN A 457 -2.56 32.38 11.38
CA ASN A 457 -2.60 32.66 12.81
C ASN A 457 -2.60 31.39 13.66
N TYR A 458 -3.25 30.33 13.20
CA TYR A 458 -3.24 29.04 13.89
C TYR A 458 -1.84 28.43 13.91
N ILE A 459 -1.17 28.34 12.76
CA ILE A 459 0.18 27.76 12.64
C ILE A 459 1.16 28.54 13.52
N ASN A 460 1.20 29.86 13.41
CA ASN A 460 2.10 30.71 14.19
C ASN A 460 1.82 30.68 15.70
N LYS A 461 0.65 30.18 16.12
CA LYS A 461 0.30 30.04 17.53
C LYS A 461 0.72 28.71 18.14
N ILE A 462 0.88 27.65 17.34
CA ILE A 462 1.11 26.28 17.84
C ILE A 462 2.59 25.89 18.02
N ASN A 463 3.47 26.88 18.23
CA ASN A 463 4.90 26.69 18.50
C ASN A 463 5.60 25.72 17.52
N THR A 464 5.40 25.96 16.22
CA THR A 464 6.06 25.24 15.13
C THR A 464 7.52 25.66 14.98
N THR A 465 8.27 24.82 14.27
CA THR A 465 9.65 25.07 13.83
C THR A 465 9.76 25.99 12.62
N TRP A 466 8.62 26.45 12.08
CA TRP A 466 8.51 27.33 10.93
C TRP A 466 7.43 28.40 11.12
N THR A 467 7.52 29.48 10.37
CA THR A 467 6.58 30.61 10.39
C THR A 467 5.74 30.60 9.13
N ALA A 468 4.42 30.70 9.31
CA ALA A 468 3.45 30.84 8.23
C ALA A 468 3.19 32.32 7.90
N GLY A 469 2.90 32.60 6.64
CA GLY A 469 2.48 33.89 6.11
C GLY A 469 1.86 33.73 4.72
N HIS A 470 1.22 34.78 4.22
CA HIS A 470 0.59 34.70 2.90
C HIS A 470 1.63 34.74 1.78
N ASN A 471 1.62 33.71 0.93
CA ASN A 471 2.30 33.72 -0.38
C ASN A 471 1.31 33.80 -1.56
N PHE A 472 0.02 33.60 -1.29
CA PHE A 472 -1.06 33.63 -2.27
C PHE A 472 -2.23 34.42 -1.67
N HIS A 473 -2.79 35.38 -2.41
CA HIS A 473 -4.00 36.12 -2.04
C HIS A 473 -5.02 36.07 -3.20
N ASP A 474 -6.30 35.88 -2.89
CA ASP A 474 -7.39 35.95 -3.89
C ASP A 474 -7.22 35.05 -5.13
N VAL A 475 -6.54 33.91 -4.99
CA VAL A 475 -6.31 32.92 -6.06
C VAL A 475 -7.36 31.82 -6.07
N ASP A 476 -7.68 31.30 -7.26
CA ASP A 476 -8.45 30.07 -7.37
C ASP A 476 -7.61 28.90 -6.83
N TYR A 477 -8.15 28.20 -5.83
CA TYR A 477 -7.47 27.06 -5.22
C TYR A 477 -7.19 25.90 -6.20
N SER A 478 -7.98 25.78 -7.28
CA SER A 478 -7.71 24.84 -8.37
C SER A 478 -6.49 25.22 -9.21
N TYR A 479 -6.19 26.52 -9.33
CA TYR A 479 -4.97 27.00 -9.98
C TYR A 479 -3.73 26.61 -9.15
N VAL A 480 -3.76 26.82 -7.83
CA VAL A 480 -2.65 26.43 -6.95
C VAL A 480 -2.38 24.92 -6.99
N LYS A 481 -3.43 24.10 -7.06
CA LYS A 481 -3.30 22.65 -7.30
C LYS A 481 -2.56 22.33 -8.59
N ARG A 482 -2.77 23.11 -9.65
CA ARG A 482 -2.14 22.89 -10.95
C ARG A 482 -0.64 23.20 -10.93
N LEU A 483 -0.20 24.14 -10.11
CA LEU A 483 1.23 24.42 -9.91
C LEU A 483 1.98 23.20 -9.34
N CYS A 484 1.28 22.35 -8.59
CA CYS A 484 1.76 21.04 -8.13
C CYS A 484 1.63 19.99 -9.25
N GLY A 485 2.43 20.16 -10.30
CA GLY A 485 2.39 19.34 -11.51
C GLY A 485 3.21 18.05 -11.46
N THR A 486 3.69 17.60 -10.31
CA THR A 486 4.45 16.34 -10.27
C THR A 486 3.53 15.15 -10.03
N LEU A 487 3.61 14.17 -10.91
CA LEU A 487 2.96 12.88 -10.74
C LEU A 487 3.89 11.97 -9.91
N LEU A 488 3.64 11.89 -8.61
CA LEU A 488 4.41 11.03 -7.69
C LEU A 488 4.24 9.54 -8.04
N LYS A 489 5.23 8.71 -7.65
CA LYS A 489 5.24 7.25 -7.93
C LYS A 489 5.24 6.91 -9.42
N GLY A 490 5.97 7.71 -10.20
CA GLY A 490 6.18 7.52 -11.63
C GLY A 490 7.08 6.34 -12.00
N PRO A 491 7.52 6.24 -13.26
CA PRO A 491 8.51 5.27 -13.70
C PRO A 491 9.75 5.30 -12.79
N THR A 492 10.37 4.14 -12.56
CA THR A 492 11.50 4.04 -11.63
C THR A 492 12.82 3.97 -12.38
N LEU A 493 13.75 4.87 -12.05
CA LEU A 493 15.14 4.76 -12.47
C LEU A 493 15.89 3.70 -11.64
N PRO A 494 16.97 3.10 -12.18
CA PRO A 494 17.84 2.22 -11.43
C PRO A 494 18.35 2.90 -10.14
N VAL A 495 18.36 2.16 -9.03
CA VAL A 495 18.87 2.67 -7.75
C VAL A 495 20.39 2.69 -7.77
N MET A 496 21.00 3.80 -7.37
CA MET A 496 22.45 3.91 -7.21
C MET A 496 22.81 4.03 -5.74
N VAL A 497 23.28 2.92 -5.16
CA VAL A 497 23.84 2.93 -3.81
C VAL A 497 25.27 3.44 -3.88
N GLN A 498 25.55 4.53 -3.18
CA GLN A 498 26.93 4.93 -2.92
C GLN A 498 27.42 4.24 -1.63
N TYR A 499 28.67 3.80 -1.57
CA TYR A 499 29.27 3.45 -0.28
C TYR A 499 29.48 4.75 0.51
N ALA A 500 28.49 5.13 1.32
CA ALA A 500 28.51 6.32 2.16
C ALA A 500 29.29 6.12 3.48
N GLY A 501 29.77 4.89 3.75
CA GLY A 501 30.50 4.53 4.97
C GLY A 501 31.80 5.31 5.18
N ASP A 502 32.51 5.65 4.09
CA ASP A 502 33.84 6.25 4.17
C ASP A 502 33.87 7.78 3.98
N VAL A 503 32.71 8.40 3.74
CA VAL A 503 32.62 9.86 3.51
C VAL A 503 32.37 10.57 4.83
N ASN A 504 33.28 11.45 5.23
CA ASN A 504 33.07 12.33 6.38
C ASN A 504 32.22 13.53 5.94
N LEU A 505 30.92 13.49 6.28
CA LEU A 505 29.94 14.50 5.88
C LEU A 505 29.83 15.57 6.98
N PRO A 506 29.83 16.88 6.64
CA PRO A 506 29.66 17.94 7.62
C PRO A 506 28.22 17.99 8.17
N ASP A 507 28.04 18.58 9.35
CA ASP A 507 26.72 18.77 9.97
C ASP A 507 25.82 19.72 9.15
N ASN A 508 26.45 20.69 8.48
CA ASN A 508 25.79 21.64 7.58
C ASN A 508 26.51 21.63 6.24
N PHE A 509 25.73 21.66 5.15
CA PHE A 509 26.25 21.67 3.80
C PHE A 509 25.40 22.56 2.90
N ASP A 510 26.06 23.53 2.28
CA ASP A 510 25.48 24.39 1.26
C ASP A 510 26.33 24.29 -0.03
N PRO A 511 25.78 23.77 -1.13
CA PRO A 511 26.52 23.60 -2.38
C PRO A 511 27.01 24.93 -2.96
N ARG A 512 26.37 26.06 -2.61
CA ARG A 512 26.76 27.41 -3.08
C ARG A 512 28.11 27.85 -2.50
N GLU A 513 28.49 27.31 -1.35
CA GLU A 513 29.79 27.56 -0.71
C GLU A 513 30.86 26.61 -1.26
N GLN A 514 30.50 25.35 -1.54
CA GLN A 514 31.44 24.36 -2.08
C GLN A 514 31.79 24.63 -3.56
N TRP A 515 30.84 25.10 -4.35
CA TRP A 515 31.03 25.38 -5.77
C TRP A 515 30.68 26.83 -6.13
N PRO A 516 31.44 27.83 -5.62
CA PRO A 516 31.12 29.25 -5.81
C PRO A 516 31.26 29.71 -7.26
N ASN A 517 31.99 28.95 -8.09
CA ASN A 517 32.17 29.21 -9.52
C ASN A 517 31.00 28.69 -10.38
N CYS A 518 29.96 28.10 -9.77
CA CYS A 518 28.75 27.64 -10.44
C CYS A 518 27.57 28.55 -10.09
N PRO A 519 27.31 29.62 -10.87
CA PRO A 519 26.31 30.63 -10.53
C PRO A 519 24.88 30.08 -10.57
N THR A 520 24.60 29.08 -11.40
CA THR A 520 23.28 28.47 -11.57
C THR A 520 22.72 27.87 -10.27
N ILE A 521 23.58 27.47 -9.32
CA ILE A 521 23.17 26.92 -8.02
C ILE A 521 22.38 27.97 -7.20
N LYS A 522 22.65 29.25 -7.43
CA LYS A 522 22.00 30.38 -6.71
C LYS A 522 20.71 30.83 -7.37
N GLU A 523 20.42 30.38 -8.58
CA GLU A 523 19.23 30.78 -9.32
C GLU A 523 17.98 30.16 -8.71
N VAL A 524 16.94 30.99 -8.57
CA VAL A 524 15.57 30.58 -8.29
C VAL A 524 14.77 30.85 -9.56
N ARG A 525 14.27 29.81 -10.23
CA ARG A 525 13.50 29.98 -11.46
C ARG A 525 12.00 30.01 -11.18
N ASP A 526 11.24 30.48 -12.17
CA ASP A 526 9.80 30.65 -12.08
C ASP A 526 9.12 29.80 -13.16
N GLN A 527 8.29 28.84 -12.73
CA GLN A 527 7.51 27.97 -13.61
C GLN A 527 6.30 28.68 -14.25
N GLY A 528 5.99 29.91 -13.79
CA GLY A 528 4.83 30.68 -14.20
C GLY A 528 3.52 29.98 -13.83
N SER A 529 2.50 30.12 -14.68
CA SER A 529 1.15 29.57 -14.44
C SER A 529 0.98 28.08 -14.80
N CYS A 530 2.08 27.38 -15.07
CA CYS A 530 2.12 26.01 -15.58
C CYS A 530 2.56 25.00 -14.52
N GLY A 531 1.99 23.79 -14.51
CA GLY A 531 2.41 22.68 -13.66
C GLY A 531 3.70 22.00 -14.14
N SER A 532 4.74 22.78 -14.42
CA SER A 532 6.02 22.32 -14.98
C SER A 532 7.11 22.10 -13.94
N CYS A 533 6.79 22.03 -12.65
CA CYS A 533 7.77 21.85 -11.58
C CYS A 533 8.70 20.62 -11.78
N TRP A 534 8.18 19.53 -12.35
CA TRP A 534 8.95 18.33 -12.73
C TRP A 534 9.98 18.59 -13.84
N ALA A 535 9.75 19.58 -14.70
CA ALA A 535 10.70 19.97 -15.73
C ALA A 535 11.73 20.96 -15.17
N PHE A 536 11.30 21.86 -14.28
CA PHE A 536 12.19 22.83 -13.62
C PHE A 536 13.15 22.16 -12.64
N GLY A 537 12.66 21.26 -11.77
CA GLY A 537 13.50 20.51 -10.83
C GLY A 537 14.62 19.76 -11.55
N ALA A 538 14.29 19.05 -12.64
CA ALA A 538 15.27 18.39 -13.49
C ALA A 538 16.23 19.38 -14.16
N ALA A 539 15.72 20.39 -14.87
CA ALA A 539 16.55 21.32 -15.65
C ALA A 539 17.53 22.10 -14.76
N GLU A 540 17.09 22.57 -13.59
CA GLU A 540 17.95 23.27 -12.63
C GLU A 540 19.04 22.36 -12.07
N ALA A 541 18.69 21.16 -11.60
CA ALA A 541 19.67 20.22 -11.06
C ALA A 541 20.69 19.76 -12.12
N ILE A 542 20.25 19.56 -13.36
CA ILE A 542 21.15 19.21 -14.47
C ILE A 542 22.10 20.38 -14.79
N SER A 543 21.61 21.62 -14.82
CA SER A 543 22.42 22.83 -15.04
C SER A 543 23.55 22.93 -14.01
N ASP A 544 23.21 22.75 -12.74
CA ASP A 544 24.16 22.78 -11.63
C ASP A 544 25.22 21.68 -11.75
N ARG A 545 24.77 20.46 -12.06
CA ARG A 545 25.66 19.31 -12.23
C ARG A 545 26.60 19.46 -13.42
N LEU A 546 26.16 20.03 -14.54
CA LEU A 546 27.02 20.32 -15.69
C LEU A 546 28.18 21.25 -15.29
N CYS A 547 27.89 22.28 -14.50
CA CYS A 547 28.93 23.16 -13.97
C CYS A 547 29.85 22.46 -12.97
N ILE A 548 29.30 21.73 -12.01
CA ILE A 548 30.07 21.04 -10.97
C ILE A 548 31.01 20.00 -11.58
N HIS A 549 30.50 19.12 -12.45
CA HIS A 549 31.28 18.05 -13.05
C HIS A 549 32.31 18.55 -14.08
N SER A 550 32.09 19.73 -14.67
CA SER A 550 33.08 20.39 -15.52
C SER A 550 34.07 21.26 -14.75
N SER A 551 33.96 21.33 -13.41
CA SER A 551 34.76 22.22 -12.55
C SER A 551 34.65 23.69 -12.98
N GLY A 552 33.44 24.16 -13.31
CA GLY A 552 33.15 25.53 -13.73
C GLY A 552 33.44 25.86 -15.20
N LYS A 553 33.87 24.88 -16.01
CA LYS A 553 34.18 25.12 -17.44
C LYS A 553 32.93 25.22 -18.31
N VAL A 554 31.85 24.54 -17.92
CA VAL A 554 30.56 24.53 -18.62
C VAL A 554 29.51 25.05 -17.65
N SER A 555 29.15 26.32 -17.75
CA SER A 555 28.03 26.92 -17.01
C SER A 555 26.92 27.21 -18.02
N VAL A 556 25.87 26.39 -18.00
CA VAL A 556 24.76 26.49 -18.95
C VAL A 556 23.45 26.26 -18.23
N GLU A 557 22.44 27.02 -18.64
CA GLU A 557 21.07 26.88 -18.19
C GLU A 557 20.38 25.86 -19.11
N ILE A 558 19.93 24.73 -18.58
CA ILE A 558 19.17 23.74 -19.36
C ILE A 558 17.74 24.22 -19.54
N SER A 559 17.23 24.05 -20.77
CA SER A 559 15.89 24.47 -21.17
C SER A 559 14.82 23.61 -20.51
N ALA A 560 14.12 24.20 -19.53
CA ALA A 560 12.87 23.62 -19.03
C ALA A 560 11.79 23.59 -20.12
N GLU A 561 11.81 24.52 -21.08
CA GLU A 561 10.90 24.56 -22.24
C GLU A 561 11.06 23.34 -23.15
N ASP A 562 12.29 22.98 -23.50
CA ASP A 562 12.57 21.82 -24.35
C ASP A 562 12.11 20.53 -23.67
N LEU A 563 12.43 20.37 -22.39
CA LEU A 563 11.98 19.22 -21.61
C LEU A 563 10.45 19.16 -21.49
N LEU A 564 9.82 20.29 -21.13
CA LEU A 564 8.37 20.41 -20.94
C LEU A 564 7.58 20.10 -22.21
N THR A 565 8.03 20.62 -23.34
CA THR A 565 7.24 20.63 -24.58
C THR A 565 7.59 19.47 -25.50
N CYS A 566 8.85 19.02 -25.54
CA CYS A 566 9.33 18.04 -26.50
C CYS A 566 9.49 16.61 -25.95
N CYS A 567 9.44 16.40 -24.63
CA CYS A 567 9.40 15.05 -24.08
C CYS A 567 7.96 14.51 -24.03
N SER A 568 7.57 13.71 -25.02
CA SER A 568 6.22 13.10 -25.08
C SER A 568 5.96 12.07 -23.97
N ASP A 569 7.02 11.41 -23.49
CA ASP A 569 6.92 10.28 -22.55
C ASP A 569 7.12 10.74 -21.09
N CYS A 570 7.47 12.02 -20.87
CA CYS A 570 7.70 12.56 -19.53
C CYS A 570 6.42 12.94 -18.80
N GLY A 571 5.29 13.08 -19.51
CA GLY A 571 4.01 13.46 -18.91
C GLY A 571 3.11 14.24 -19.86
N MET A 572 2.22 15.04 -19.27
CA MET A 572 1.21 15.87 -19.92
C MET A 572 1.58 17.37 -19.86
N GLY A 573 2.87 17.68 -19.97
CA GLY A 573 3.37 19.05 -19.99
C GLY A 573 2.98 19.85 -18.72
N CYS A 574 2.26 20.96 -18.92
CA CYS A 574 1.73 21.81 -17.85
C CYS A 574 0.66 21.15 -16.97
N ASN A 575 0.14 19.99 -17.37
CA ASN A 575 -0.80 19.19 -16.58
C ASN A 575 -0.10 18.05 -15.83
N GLY A 576 1.23 18.07 -15.85
CA GLY A 576 2.10 17.35 -14.95
C GLY A 576 2.97 16.29 -15.60
N GLY A 577 3.98 15.83 -14.87
CA GLY A 577 4.97 14.90 -15.40
C GLY A 577 5.78 14.20 -14.31
N TYR A 578 6.70 13.35 -14.76
CA TYR A 578 7.45 12.40 -13.94
C TYR A 578 8.94 12.78 -13.90
N PRO A 579 9.50 13.08 -12.72
CA PRO A 579 10.92 13.39 -12.55
C PRO A 579 11.84 12.32 -13.17
N ALA A 580 11.59 11.04 -12.90
CA ALA A 580 12.38 9.94 -13.44
C ALA A 580 12.45 9.94 -14.99
N ALA A 581 11.32 10.19 -15.65
CA ALA A 581 11.26 10.23 -17.11
C ALA A 581 12.00 11.46 -17.67
N ALA A 582 11.98 12.59 -16.96
CA ALA A 582 12.74 13.78 -17.34
C ALA A 582 14.26 13.51 -17.36
N TRP A 583 14.77 12.87 -16.32
CA TRP A 583 16.19 12.49 -16.27
C TRP A 583 16.55 11.40 -17.29
N GLU A 584 15.64 10.46 -17.57
CA GLU A 584 15.82 9.48 -18.65
C GLU A 584 15.88 10.16 -20.03
N TYR A 585 15.00 11.13 -20.29
CA TYR A 585 15.01 11.90 -21.53
C TYR A 585 16.33 12.67 -21.72
N TRP A 586 16.87 13.26 -20.65
CA TRP A 586 18.21 13.89 -20.69
C TRP A 586 19.32 12.91 -21.08
N THR A 587 19.27 11.66 -20.61
CA THR A 587 20.28 10.65 -20.97
C THR A 587 20.11 10.08 -22.38
N SER A 588 18.87 9.90 -22.83
CA SER A 588 18.55 9.22 -24.09
C SER A 588 18.48 10.17 -25.28
N GLN A 589 17.84 11.33 -25.12
CA GLN A 589 17.58 12.30 -26.18
C GLN A 589 18.39 13.59 -26.05
N GLY A 590 18.84 13.93 -24.83
CA GLY A 590 19.54 15.17 -24.52
C GLY A 590 18.63 16.40 -24.53
N LEU A 591 19.05 17.44 -23.83
CA LEU A 591 18.32 18.70 -23.65
C LEU A 591 19.15 19.87 -24.16
N VAL A 592 18.52 20.82 -24.83
CA VAL A 592 19.19 22.07 -25.23
C VAL A 592 19.29 23.04 -24.05
N SER A 593 20.13 24.06 -24.20
CA SER A 593 20.19 25.19 -23.29
C SER A 593 18.96 26.10 -23.42
N GLY A 594 18.62 26.82 -22.36
CA GLY A 594 17.47 27.71 -22.31
C GLY A 594 17.25 28.30 -20.93
N GLY A 595 17.21 29.62 -20.86
CA GLY A 595 16.98 30.37 -19.64
C GLY A 595 15.52 30.68 -19.36
N LEU A 596 15.31 31.65 -18.47
CA LEU A 596 14.00 32.14 -18.10
C LEU A 596 13.29 32.86 -19.26
N TYR A 597 12.01 33.13 -19.07
CA TYR A 597 11.21 33.93 -19.99
C TYR A 597 11.87 35.26 -20.33
N ASP A 598 11.88 35.58 -21.62
CA ASP A 598 12.43 36.83 -22.20
C ASP A 598 13.91 37.08 -21.88
N SER A 599 14.64 36.04 -21.44
CA SER A 599 16.08 36.17 -21.14
C SER A 599 16.95 36.18 -22.39
N HIS A 600 16.47 35.58 -23.49
CA HIS A 600 17.28 35.28 -24.70
C HIS A 600 18.58 34.54 -24.38
N ILE A 601 18.58 33.74 -23.28
CA ILE A 601 19.69 32.91 -22.87
C ILE A 601 19.46 31.48 -23.38
N GLY A 602 20.42 30.96 -24.12
CA GLY A 602 20.41 29.59 -24.61
C GLY A 602 19.50 29.37 -25.83
N CYS A 603 19.43 28.12 -26.29
CA CYS A 603 18.70 27.75 -27.50
C CYS A 603 17.18 27.96 -27.37
N ARG A 604 16.59 27.54 -26.24
CA ARG A 604 15.13 27.63 -26.02
C ARG A 604 14.80 28.20 -24.64
N PRO A 605 14.77 29.53 -24.48
CA PRO A 605 14.24 30.18 -23.29
C PRO A 605 12.78 29.78 -23.00
N TYR A 606 12.38 29.85 -21.74
CA TYR A 606 11.02 29.51 -21.31
C TYR A 606 9.97 30.45 -21.92
N SER A 607 8.87 29.91 -22.44
CA SER A 607 7.88 30.72 -23.16
C SER A 607 6.74 31.27 -22.29
N ILE A 608 6.60 30.79 -21.05
CA ILE A 608 5.54 31.20 -20.13
C ILE A 608 6.08 32.28 -19.20
N ALA A 609 5.42 33.45 -19.20
CA ALA A 609 5.85 34.60 -18.42
C ALA A 609 5.81 34.32 -16.91
N PRO A 610 6.79 34.83 -16.15
CA PRO A 610 6.73 34.84 -14.70
C PRO A 610 5.54 35.70 -14.27
N CYS A 611 4.89 35.30 -13.20
CA CYS A 611 3.73 36.02 -12.71
C CYS A 611 3.70 36.01 -11.19
N GLU A 612 3.14 37.06 -10.61
CA GLU A 612 2.84 37.02 -9.19
C GLU A 612 1.73 36.00 -8.98
N HIS A 613 1.97 35.04 -8.10
CA HIS A 613 0.94 34.16 -7.57
C HIS A 613 0.04 34.89 -6.56
N HIS A 614 -0.24 36.17 -6.86
CA HIS A 614 -1.07 37.14 -6.17
C HIS A 614 -0.62 37.45 -4.73
N VAL A 615 0.64 37.83 -4.56
CA VAL A 615 1.07 38.79 -3.52
C VAL A 615 1.37 40.13 -4.20
N ASN A 616 1.39 41.24 -3.45
CA ASN A 616 1.94 42.50 -3.98
C ASN A 616 3.45 42.33 -4.17
N GLY A 617 3.86 42.04 -5.40
CA GLY A 617 5.26 41.89 -5.80
C GLY A 617 5.60 42.78 -7.01
N THR A 618 6.67 42.41 -7.72
CA THR A 618 7.18 43.18 -8.87
C THR A 618 6.71 42.66 -10.23
N ARG A 619 6.03 41.51 -10.28
CA ARG A 619 5.59 40.84 -11.51
C ARG A 619 4.10 41.14 -11.84
N PRO A 620 3.65 40.91 -13.07
CA PRO A 620 2.22 41.00 -13.41
C PRO A 620 1.42 39.84 -12.80
N PRO A 621 0.08 39.99 -12.62
CA PRO A 621 -0.80 38.87 -12.26
C PRO A 621 -0.74 37.73 -13.28
N CYS A 622 -0.98 36.50 -12.82
CA CYS A 622 -0.93 35.33 -13.69
C CYS A 622 -2.00 35.35 -14.79
N THR A 623 -1.60 34.92 -15.99
CA THR A 623 -2.48 34.68 -17.14
C THR A 623 -2.14 33.30 -17.72
N GLY A 624 -3.09 32.64 -18.40
CA GLY A 624 -2.85 31.30 -18.99
C GLY A 624 -3.06 30.11 -18.03
N GLU A 625 -3.84 30.29 -16.96
CA GLU A 625 -4.16 29.27 -15.93
C GLU A 625 -4.91 28.03 -16.46
N GLY A 626 -5.21 27.98 -17.76
CA GLY A 626 -5.87 26.87 -18.45
C GLY A 626 -5.06 25.58 -18.51
N GLY A 627 -3.74 25.65 -18.24
CA GLY A 627 -2.84 24.49 -18.29
C GLY A 627 -2.41 24.11 -19.71
N ASP A 628 -2.50 25.04 -20.65
CA ASP A 628 -2.08 24.82 -22.02
C ASP A 628 -0.55 24.69 -22.09
N THR A 629 -0.08 23.58 -22.64
CA THR A 629 1.35 23.36 -22.84
C THR A 629 1.75 23.98 -24.19
N PRO A 630 2.81 24.82 -24.23
CA PRO A 630 3.35 25.32 -25.49
C PRO A 630 3.74 24.16 -26.41
N LYS A 631 3.70 24.39 -27.73
CA LYS A 631 4.04 23.34 -28.71
C LYS A 631 5.54 23.11 -28.70
N CYS A 632 5.96 21.84 -28.81
CA CYS A 632 7.35 21.51 -29.10
C CYS A 632 7.79 22.15 -30.42
N VAL A 633 8.86 22.93 -30.36
CA VAL A 633 9.56 23.49 -31.52
C VAL A 633 11.02 23.02 -31.44
N PRO A 634 11.46 22.06 -32.26
CA PRO A 634 12.82 21.54 -32.24
C PRO A 634 13.80 22.46 -33.00
N GLN A 635 13.76 23.75 -32.67
CA GLN A 635 14.59 24.82 -33.25
C GLN A 635 14.96 25.80 -32.14
N CYS A 636 16.16 26.37 -32.21
CA CYS A 636 16.56 27.45 -31.31
C CYS A 636 15.89 28.76 -31.70
N GLU A 637 15.87 29.73 -30.79
CA GLU A 637 15.41 31.09 -31.09
C GLU A 637 16.25 31.73 -32.21
N ASP A 638 15.61 32.64 -32.95
CA ASP A 638 16.26 33.33 -34.07
C ASP A 638 17.48 34.11 -33.60
N GLY A 639 18.62 33.90 -34.26
CA GLY A 639 19.89 34.54 -33.91
C GLY A 639 20.77 33.75 -32.93
N TYR A 640 20.26 32.66 -32.33
CA TYR A 640 21.06 31.77 -31.50
C TYR A 640 21.98 30.87 -32.34
N THR A 641 23.17 30.58 -31.83
CA THR A 641 24.12 29.60 -32.38
C THR A 641 24.82 28.95 -31.19
N PRO A 642 24.94 27.61 -31.13
CA PRO A 642 24.82 26.62 -32.22
C PRO A 642 23.39 26.18 -32.57
N SER A 643 23.23 25.28 -33.55
CA SER A 643 21.90 24.74 -33.93
C SER A 643 21.30 23.85 -32.83
N TYR A 644 19.98 23.65 -32.84
CA TYR A 644 19.25 22.84 -31.83
C TYR A 644 19.89 21.47 -31.57
N LYS A 645 20.33 20.76 -32.61
CA LYS A 645 20.98 19.45 -32.45
C LYS A 645 22.38 19.53 -31.85
N GLN A 646 23.11 20.61 -32.15
CA GLN A 646 24.47 20.83 -31.66
C GLN A 646 24.50 21.36 -30.23
N ASP A 647 23.42 22.03 -29.80
CA ASP A 647 23.26 22.58 -28.46
C ASP A 647 22.83 21.53 -27.42
N LYS A 648 22.55 20.29 -27.82
CA LYS A 648 22.09 19.25 -26.90
C LYS A 648 23.18 18.82 -25.91
N HIS A 649 22.84 18.89 -24.63
CA HIS A 649 23.59 18.36 -23.50
C HIS A 649 23.01 17.02 -23.06
N TYR A 650 23.87 16.05 -22.79
CA TYR A 650 23.48 14.67 -22.50
C TYR A 650 23.91 14.23 -21.10
N GLY A 651 23.07 13.41 -20.48
CA GLY A 651 23.46 12.65 -19.30
C GLY A 651 24.21 11.38 -19.68
N LYS A 652 25.23 11.01 -18.91
CA LYS A 652 25.88 9.70 -19.01
C LYS A 652 24.99 8.59 -18.44
N ARG A 653 24.29 8.90 -17.34
CA ARG A 653 23.35 8.00 -16.64
C ARG A 653 22.44 8.80 -15.72
N SER A 654 21.22 8.31 -15.54
CA SER A 654 20.23 8.78 -14.58
C SER A 654 19.89 7.64 -13.62
N TYR A 655 19.55 7.98 -12.38
CA TYR A 655 19.34 7.02 -11.30
C TYR A 655 18.48 7.62 -10.20
N ARG A 656 17.92 6.73 -9.37
CA ARG A 656 17.28 7.09 -8.10
C ARG A 656 18.28 6.98 -6.97
N VAL A 657 18.24 7.91 -6.03
CA VAL A 657 19.05 7.89 -4.80
C VAL A 657 18.27 7.09 -3.74
N PRO A 658 18.90 6.18 -2.98
CA PRO A 658 18.24 5.52 -1.87
C PRO A 658 17.72 6.54 -0.85
N SER A 659 16.57 6.28 -0.23
CA SER A 659 15.92 7.19 0.73
C SER A 659 16.67 7.33 2.06
N GLU A 660 17.73 6.55 2.26
CA GLU A 660 18.59 6.64 3.43
C GLU A 660 19.25 8.02 3.49
N GLN A 661 19.00 8.77 4.57
CA GLN A 661 19.51 10.13 4.79
C GLN A 661 21.00 10.28 4.42
N ARG A 662 21.86 9.34 4.84
CA ARG A 662 23.30 9.40 4.57
C ARG A 662 23.65 9.22 3.09
N GLN A 663 22.86 8.46 2.33
CA GLN A 663 23.03 8.31 0.88
C GLN A 663 22.71 9.61 0.15
N ILE A 664 21.61 10.25 0.54
CA ILE A 664 21.19 11.55 -0.02
C ILE A 664 22.25 12.61 0.27
N MET A 665 22.69 12.71 1.53
CA MET A 665 23.78 13.62 1.91
C MET A 665 25.05 13.35 1.09
N ALA A 666 25.46 12.08 0.94
CA ALA A 666 26.63 11.73 0.16
C ALA A 666 26.49 12.04 -1.34
N GLU A 667 25.30 11.86 -1.91
CA GLU A 667 25.00 12.22 -3.29
C GLU A 667 25.13 13.73 -3.50
N LEU A 668 24.48 14.54 -2.67
CA LEU A 668 24.51 16.00 -2.75
C LEU A 668 25.92 16.55 -2.53
N TYR A 669 26.65 15.99 -1.56
CA TYR A 669 28.01 16.39 -1.23
C TYR A 669 29.01 16.18 -2.39
N LYS A 670 28.87 15.06 -3.11
CA LYS A 670 29.84 14.67 -4.15
C LYS A 670 29.47 15.21 -5.52
N ASN A 671 28.18 15.13 -5.86
CA ASN A 671 27.71 15.35 -7.22
C ASN A 671 26.90 16.64 -7.36
N GLY A 672 26.58 17.32 -6.26
CA GLY A 672 25.78 18.54 -6.28
C GLY A 672 24.27 18.30 -6.21
N PRO A 673 23.48 19.38 -6.38
CA PRO A 673 22.03 19.36 -6.25
C PRO A 673 21.36 18.24 -7.03
N ALA A 674 20.24 17.74 -6.51
CA ALA A 674 19.42 16.71 -7.15
C ALA A 674 17.98 17.23 -7.32
N GLU A 675 17.16 16.49 -8.05
CA GLU A 675 15.72 16.74 -8.07
C GLU A 675 15.07 15.84 -7.01
N ALA A 676 14.20 16.43 -6.20
CA ALA A 676 13.34 15.69 -5.28
C ALA A 676 11.89 16.04 -5.52
N ALA A 677 10.97 15.10 -5.27
CA ALA A 677 9.55 15.38 -5.26
C ALA A 677 8.94 15.07 -3.88
N PHE A 678 7.84 15.71 -3.53
CA PHE A 678 7.16 15.48 -2.26
C PHE A 678 5.66 15.82 -2.36
N THR A 679 4.90 15.38 -1.36
CA THR A 679 3.49 15.73 -1.23
C THR A 679 3.35 17.12 -0.62
N VAL A 680 2.75 18.05 -1.36
CA VAL A 680 2.40 19.38 -0.86
C VAL A 680 1.07 19.31 -0.11
N TYR A 681 1.00 19.97 1.04
CA TYR A 681 -0.22 20.16 1.83
C TYR A 681 -0.63 21.64 1.84
N ASP A 682 -1.88 21.93 2.21
CA ASP A 682 -2.39 23.32 2.21
C ASP A 682 -1.53 24.28 3.05
N ASP A 683 -0.94 23.81 4.14
CA ASP A 683 -0.13 24.66 5.03
C ASP A 683 1.23 25.01 4.42
N PHE A 684 1.79 24.17 3.54
CA PHE A 684 3.03 24.47 2.83
C PHE A 684 2.91 25.71 1.94
N LEU A 685 1.73 25.96 1.38
CA LEU A 685 1.46 27.17 0.58
C LEU A 685 1.70 28.46 1.38
N LEU A 686 1.64 28.38 2.71
CA LEU A 686 1.83 29.48 3.64
C LEU A 686 3.25 29.55 4.20
N TYR A 687 4.18 28.70 3.78
CA TYR A 687 5.55 28.71 4.32
C TYR A 687 6.26 30.05 4.08
N LYS A 688 6.91 30.61 5.10
CA LYS A 688 7.81 31.78 4.96
C LYS A 688 9.23 31.47 5.38
N THR A 689 9.45 30.95 6.59
CA THR A 689 10.81 30.69 7.12
C THR A 689 10.80 29.54 8.13
N GLY A 690 11.99 29.04 8.50
CA GLY A 690 12.19 27.96 9.47
C GLY A 690 12.12 26.56 8.85
N VAL A 691 12.02 25.50 9.65
CA VAL A 691 12.00 24.11 9.15
C VAL A 691 10.56 23.61 9.01
N TYR A 692 10.07 23.50 7.78
CA TYR A 692 8.71 23.07 7.51
C TYR A 692 8.44 21.66 8.03
N GLN A 693 7.33 21.55 8.77
CA GLN A 693 6.71 20.32 9.23
C GLN A 693 5.21 20.48 9.07
N HIS A 694 4.57 19.49 8.46
CA HIS A 694 3.13 19.54 8.19
C HIS A 694 2.36 19.46 9.51
N VAL A 695 1.42 20.37 9.72
CA VAL A 695 0.62 20.48 10.95
C VAL A 695 -0.88 20.51 10.69
N THR A 696 -1.32 20.99 9.53
CA THR A 696 -2.75 21.10 9.21
C THR A 696 -3.01 21.22 7.71
N GLY A 697 -4.26 21.04 7.30
CA GLY A 697 -4.64 21.10 5.89
C GLY A 697 -4.59 19.74 5.20
N SER A 698 -5.23 19.68 4.02
CA SER A 698 -5.33 18.47 3.22
C SER A 698 -4.16 18.36 2.24
N PRO A 699 -3.85 17.14 1.75
CA PRO A 699 -2.90 16.97 0.65
C PRO A 699 -3.43 17.63 -0.62
N LEU A 700 -2.57 18.40 -1.29
CA LEU A 700 -2.87 19.22 -2.46
C LEU A 700 -2.48 18.52 -3.76
N GLY A 701 -1.29 17.94 -3.82
CA GLY A 701 -0.71 17.32 -5.01
C GLY A 701 0.79 17.01 -4.83
N GLY A 702 1.41 16.49 -5.88
CA GLY A 702 2.86 16.27 -5.91
C GLY A 702 3.58 17.49 -6.48
N HIS A 703 4.73 17.82 -5.90
CA HIS A 703 5.57 18.93 -6.38
C HIS A 703 7.03 18.51 -6.42
N ALA A 704 7.73 18.88 -7.49
CA ALA A 704 9.16 18.63 -7.66
C ALA A 704 9.93 19.92 -7.45
N ILE A 705 11.11 19.77 -6.86
CA ILE A 705 11.99 20.86 -6.43
C ILE A 705 13.45 20.48 -6.69
N LYS A 706 14.32 21.47 -6.65
CA LYS A 706 15.77 21.25 -6.58
C LYS A 706 16.20 21.16 -5.11
N ILE A 707 16.67 19.99 -4.69
CA ILE A 707 17.24 19.78 -3.35
C ILE A 707 18.74 20.09 -3.39
N LEU A 708 19.21 20.96 -2.48
CA LEU A 708 20.53 21.56 -2.50
C LEU A 708 21.49 20.91 -1.49
N GLY A 709 21.08 20.91 -0.22
CA GLY A 709 21.98 20.60 0.89
C GLY A 709 21.20 20.36 2.18
N TRP A 710 21.88 20.47 3.32
CA TRP A 710 21.27 20.18 4.62
C TRP A 710 21.88 21.01 5.74
N GLY A 711 21.22 21.01 6.88
CA GLY A 711 21.76 21.57 8.10
C GLY A 711 20.92 21.24 9.31
N GLU A 712 21.09 22.03 10.35
CA GLU A 712 20.28 22.03 11.56
C GLU A 712 19.92 23.46 11.97
N GLU A 713 18.67 23.68 12.36
CA GLU A 713 18.19 24.96 12.89
C GLU A 713 17.44 24.70 14.20
N ASN A 714 17.92 25.31 15.30
CA ASN A 714 17.32 25.16 16.63
C ASN A 714 17.11 23.70 17.06
N GLY A 715 18.07 22.80 16.78
CA GLY A 715 17.95 21.37 17.09
C GLY A 715 17.14 20.56 16.07
N THR A 716 16.60 21.19 15.02
CA THR A 716 15.79 20.51 13.99
C THR A 716 16.61 20.33 12.71
N PRO A 717 16.92 19.09 12.29
CA PRO A 717 17.63 18.84 11.06
C PRO A 717 16.75 19.15 9.85
N TYR A 718 17.34 19.70 8.78
CA TYR A 718 16.59 20.04 7.57
C TYR A 718 17.33 19.69 6.28
N TRP A 719 16.54 19.50 5.22
CA TRP A 719 16.96 19.61 3.83
C TRP A 719 16.74 21.04 3.36
N LEU A 720 17.72 21.62 2.66
CA LEU A 720 17.62 22.90 1.99
C LEU A 720 17.19 22.67 0.54
N ALA A 721 16.13 23.33 0.10
CA ALA A 721 15.59 23.19 -1.24
C ALA A 721 15.20 24.55 -1.85
N THR A 722 15.18 24.58 -3.18
CA THR A 722 14.71 25.72 -3.99
C THR A 722 13.38 25.36 -4.62
N ASN A 723 12.42 26.28 -4.52
CA ASN A 723 11.11 26.16 -5.14
C ASN A 723 11.08 26.90 -6.49
N SER A 724 10.14 26.54 -7.36
CA SER A 724 9.95 27.09 -8.70
C SER A 724 8.79 28.10 -8.79
N TRP A 725 8.36 28.65 -7.65
CA TRP A 725 7.29 29.66 -7.55
C TRP A 725 7.85 31.07 -7.33
N ASN A 726 9.00 31.37 -7.93
CA ASN A 726 9.71 32.64 -7.87
C ASN A 726 10.29 33.02 -6.49
N THR A 727 10.99 34.16 -6.47
CA THR A 727 11.73 34.67 -5.30
C THR A 727 10.85 35.29 -4.22
N ASP A 728 9.60 35.60 -4.51
CA ASP A 728 8.70 36.29 -3.57
C ASP A 728 7.96 35.28 -2.67
N TRP A 729 8.01 33.99 -3.05
CA TRP A 729 7.52 32.87 -2.25
C TRP A 729 8.54 32.40 -1.20
N GLY A 730 8.06 32.02 -0.02
CA GLY A 730 8.89 31.37 1.00
C GLY A 730 10.01 32.26 1.53
N ASP A 731 11.21 31.69 1.68
CA ASP A 731 12.41 32.40 2.09
C ASP A 731 13.23 32.77 0.84
N ASN A 732 12.80 33.81 0.14
CA ASN A 732 13.41 34.28 -1.10
C ASN A 732 13.46 33.20 -2.21
N GLY A 733 12.43 32.35 -2.30
CA GLY A 733 12.34 31.19 -3.19
C GLY A 733 12.91 29.90 -2.62
N PHE A 734 13.55 29.94 -1.45
CA PHE A 734 14.07 28.77 -0.75
C PHE A 734 13.13 28.31 0.36
N PHE A 735 13.28 27.06 0.76
CA PHE A 735 12.64 26.53 1.95
C PHE A 735 13.49 25.45 2.61
N LYS A 736 13.19 25.20 3.88
CA LYS A 736 13.76 24.08 4.64
C LYS A 736 12.63 23.13 5.02
N ILE A 737 12.87 21.84 4.93
CA ILE A 737 11.92 20.78 5.29
C ILE A 737 12.62 19.75 6.17
N LEU A 738 11.89 19.16 7.12
CA LEU A 738 12.43 18.19 8.08
C LEU A 738 13.18 17.05 7.35
N ARG A 739 14.41 16.80 7.81
CA ARG A 739 15.31 15.76 7.28
C ARG A 739 15.39 14.57 8.24
N GLY A 740 15.48 13.36 7.68
CA GLY A 740 15.71 12.11 8.40
C GLY A 740 14.44 11.33 8.76
N GLU A 741 13.26 11.83 8.39
CA GLU A 741 11.97 11.18 8.65
C GLU A 741 11.15 10.94 7.36
N ASP A 742 11.77 11.07 6.18
CA ASP A 742 11.09 11.06 4.88
C ASP A 742 9.84 11.96 4.87
N HIS A 743 9.96 13.15 5.48
CA HIS A 743 8.83 14.02 5.74
C HIS A 743 8.18 14.46 4.42
N CYS A 744 6.85 14.31 4.32
CA CYS A 744 6.09 14.49 3.08
C CYS A 744 6.52 13.58 1.90
N GLY A 745 7.31 12.54 2.15
CA GLY A 745 7.84 11.60 1.15
C GLY A 745 9.04 12.10 0.35
N ILE A 746 9.70 13.18 0.80
CA ILE A 746 10.75 13.86 0.02
C ILE A 746 12.01 13.01 -0.20
N GLU A 747 12.38 12.16 0.75
CA GLU A 747 13.59 11.32 0.69
C GLU A 747 13.37 10.10 -0.22
N SER A 748 12.12 9.65 -0.34
CA SER A 748 11.71 8.53 -1.21
C SER A 748 11.70 8.87 -2.71
N GLU A 749 11.67 10.14 -3.08
CA GLU A 749 11.43 10.61 -4.45
C GLU A 749 12.59 11.46 -4.97
N ILE A 750 13.84 11.05 -4.69
CA ILE A 750 15.06 11.74 -5.14
C ILE A 750 15.65 11.08 -6.39
N VAL A 751 15.74 11.83 -7.48
CA VAL A 751 16.34 11.42 -8.75
C VAL A 751 17.50 12.33 -9.13
N ALA A 752 18.47 11.73 -9.80
CA ALA A 752 19.77 12.30 -10.05
C ALA A 752 20.42 11.69 -11.30
N GLY A 753 21.57 12.23 -11.71
CA GLY A 753 22.29 11.75 -12.87
C GLY A 753 23.69 12.35 -13.01
N ILE A 754 24.56 11.68 -13.75
CA ILE A 754 25.92 12.17 -14.03
C ILE A 754 25.98 12.72 -15.44
N PRO A 755 26.47 13.96 -15.67
CA PRO A 755 26.64 14.51 -17.01
C PRO A 755 27.61 13.70 -17.89
N LYS A 756 27.40 13.76 -19.21
CA LYS A 756 28.34 13.21 -20.20
C LYS A 756 29.41 14.26 -20.48
N ASN A 757 30.63 14.00 -20.03
CA ASN A 757 31.81 14.87 -20.26
C ASN A 757 32.17 15.02 -21.73
#